data_AF-A0A316NF10-F1
#
_entry.id   AF-A0A316NF10-F1
#
_cell.length_a   1.000
_cell.length_b   1.000
_cell.length_c   1.000
_cell.angle_alpha   90.00
_cell.angle_beta   90.00
_cell.angle_gamma   90.00
#
_symmetry.space_group_name_H-M   'P 1'
#
loop_
_entity.id
_entity.type
_entity.pdbx_description
1 polymer ?
#
loop_
_entity_poly.entity_id
_entity_poly.type
_entity_poly.pdbx_seq_one_letter_code
_entity_poly.pdbx_strand_id
1 'polypeptide(L)'
;MCSGGLTALALSFRKFQNNRRDFLLVININKGASTMQNIKTPFYTLDVGGADALLRYTANDRTFILAGPVFEVDGAPLTPDFSTVELVSEQNLGNVTEYRFAAAYRTLPGITLTLVLHTAEQTPVMRFQYLLSGDGVHRLTKTSGADALEYLKWNAAPGDSMTEVRFSEFNQLTHSFCMNEVPVEESFFANRFDVMGPLLAGGDGKTSYLAAYEHGSQYPDAFVHFCFAPDRSIALAAKKGSYTSGTVLGEQPYEGLWLQFGAAQGDTDQLAAHYRAFQLGYATQNMESRKPYIFYNTWNYQERNKWWNRKAYLADMNEARMLQEIEVAHKMGIEVFVIDTGWYEKTGDWVVNRERFPDGMKKVKAKLDEYGMRLGLWIGPTLAAVSSEAHKHNPDCKIAWNGKVPEPQPIWETEESYGMCIVSPYWETLADTLISLAKELGVTYFKWDAIEQYGCNAPNHYHGDLGNSPEERADSYAFQLGAYMSKIVDKVCAACPEVIIDFDITEGRRSVGLSFLSSGKYFLINNGPYYANYNLPCEDDWTNIFVAPGAPRTWICRTPLTFDKWIPSVLFLTHYLPDDPISSQDINIASLILGQNGIWGDLPALSETGTNRFAELLGKYKQVREDITAESAIKTGMTGSGFECYEKLSGKTGKGAVVVFSTVRDTFKYITRRKADKTCWTSVPALVEPLPDGTALITVKFEEPGAAILFFGAR
;
A
#
# COMPACT_ATOMS: atom_id res chain seq x y z
N MET A 1 21.64 -68.09 -25.90
CA MET A 1 22.00 -68.34 -24.48
C MET A 1 22.75 -67.11 -24.00
N CYS A 2 22.29 -66.54 -22.88
CA CYS A 2 22.93 -65.65 -21.89
C CYS A 2 23.99 -64.62 -22.36
N SER A 3 24.06 -63.37 -21.91
CA SER A 3 23.34 -62.58 -20.90
C SER A 3 24.11 -61.25 -20.76
N GLY A 4 23.40 -60.12 -20.63
CA GLY A 4 23.87 -58.84 -20.04
C GLY A 4 24.93 -58.06 -20.83
N GLY A 5 24.88 -56.73 -20.99
CA GLY A 5 24.09 -55.68 -20.37
C GLY A 5 24.97 -54.45 -20.18
N LEU A 6 24.43 -53.27 -20.55
CA LEU A 6 24.92 -51.89 -20.35
C LEU A 6 25.95 -51.31 -21.34
N THR A 7 25.42 -50.42 -22.20
CA THR A 7 26.16 -49.27 -22.75
C THR A 7 25.35 -48.01 -22.50
N ALA A 8 26.03 -47.00 -21.95
CA ALA A 8 25.54 -45.68 -21.62
C ALA A 8 25.09 -44.89 -22.86
N LEU A 9 24.10 -44.01 -22.70
CA LEU A 9 23.95 -42.85 -23.57
C LEU A 9 23.69 -41.60 -22.72
N ALA A 10 24.59 -40.63 -22.88
CA ALA A 10 24.57 -39.34 -22.25
C ALA A 10 23.48 -38.44 -22.84
N LEU A 11 22.78 -37.70 -21.98
CA LEU A 11 21.96 -36.55 -22.36
C LEU A 11 22.34 -35.35 -21.48
N SER A 12 22.58 -34.24 -22.16
CA SER A 12 23.18 -33.01 -21.66
C SER A 12 22.29 -32.30 -20.64
N PHE A 13 22.81 -32.05 -19.44
CA PHE A 13 22.19 -31.16 -18.46
C PHE A 13 22.63 -29.71 -18.71
N ARG A 14 21.71 -28.85 -19.18
CA ARG A 14 21.79 -27.40 -18.94
C ARG A 14 21.39 -27.13 -17.50
N LYS A 15 22.30 -26.57 -16.71
CA LYS A 15 22.04 -26.06 -15.35
C LYS A 15 21.09 -24.87 -15.42
N PHE A 16 19.84 -25.07 -15.02
CA PHE A 16 19.02 -24.01 -14.42
C PHE A 16 19.21 -24.10 -12.90
N GLN A 17 19.93 -23.13 -12.32
CA GLN A 17 19.90 -22.91 -10.88
C GLN A 17 18.71 -22.01 -10.57
N ASN A 18 17.53 -22.61 -10.38
CA ASN A 18 16.45 -21.95 -9.66
C ASN A 18 16.72 -22.07 -8.17
N ASN A 19 17.10 -20.96 -7.53
CA ASN A 19 16.99 -20.80 -6.08
C ASN A 19 15.55 -20.39 -5.71
N ARG A 20 14.57 -21.22 -6.08
CA ARG A 20 13.24 -21.18 -5.44
C ARG A 20 13.27 -22.22 -4.33
N ARG A 21 13.04 -21.80 -3.09
CA ARG A 21 12.64 -22.73 -2.02
C ARG A 21 11.21 -23.15 -2.31
N ASP A 22 11.03 -24.01 -3.30
CA ASP A 22 9.79 -24.75 -3.49
C ASP A 22 9.76 -25.81 -2.39
N PHE A 23 9.05 -25.51 -1.31
CA PHE A 23 8.71 -26.52 -0.32
C PHE A 23 7.66 -27.43 -0.95
N LEU A 24 8.11 -28.54 -1.54
CA LEU A 24 7.26 -29.70 -1.78
C LEU A 24 6.65 -30.11 -0.45
N LEU A 25 5.33 -29.98 -0.34
CA LEU A 25 4.54 -30.44 0.78
C LEU A 25 4.53 -31.98 0.76
N VAL A 26 5.43 -32.62 1.50
CA VAL A 26 5.30 -34.05 1.81
C VAL A 26 4.23 -34.15 2.89
N ILE A 27 2.99 -34.44 2.49
CA ILE A 27 1.87 -34.72 3.40
C ILE A 27 2.19 -36.00 4.14
N ASN A 28 2.65 -35.89 5.39
CA ASN A 28 2.79 -37.02 6.29
C ASN A 28 1.43 -37.25 6.95
N ILE A 29 0.61 -38.14 6.37
CA ILE A 29 -0.71 -38.49 6.91
C ILE A 29 -0.51 -39.33 8.18
N ASN A 30 -0.36 -38.67 9.32
CA ASN A 30 -0.51 -39.32 10.61
C ASN A 30 -2.01 -39.41 10.93
N LYS A 31 -2.60 -40.58 10.70
CA LYS A 31 -3.97 -40.88 11.15
C LYS A 31 -4.03 -40.87 12.68
N GLY A 32 -4.42 -39.75 13.26
CA GLY A 32 -4.73 -39.56 14.68
C GLY A 32 -5.84 -38.52 14.84
N ALA A 33 -6.75 -38.72 15.80
CA ALA A 33 -8.05 -38.06 15.88
C ALA A 33 -8.04 -36.52 15.81
N SER A 34 -9.05 -35.97 15.11
CA SER A 34 -9.35 -34.54 14.95
C SER A 34 -9.49 -33.82 16.29
N THR A 35 -8.52 -32.99 16.62
CA THR A 35 -8.60 -32.04 17.74
C THR A 35 -8.58 -30.63 17.17
N MET A 36 -9.63 -29.86 17.50
CA MET A 36 -9.66 -28.41 17.37
C MET A 36 -8.32 -27.81 17.80
N GLN A 37 -7.69 -27.04 16.93
CA GLN A 37 -6.39 -26.45 17.20
C GLN A 37 -6.61 -25.08 17.84
N ASN A 38 -6.06 -24.87 19.03
CA ASN A 38 -6.25 -23.65 19.81
C ASN A 38 -5.00 -22.78 19.74
N ILE A 39 -5.13 -21.58 19.17
CA ILE A 39 -4.11 -20.53 19.20
C ILE A 39 -4.51 -19.50 20.25
N LYS A 40 -3.57 -19.10 21.10
CA LYS A 40 -3.82 -18.12 22.16
C LYS A 40 -2.84 -16.96 22.07
N THR A 41 -3.38 -15.74 22.06
CA THR A 41 -2.63 -14.50 22.18
C THR A 41 -3.06 -13.76 23.46
N PRO A 42 -2.37 -12.67 23.86
CA PRO A 42 -2.85 -11.80 24.92
C PRO A 42 -4.21 -11.14 24.65
N PHE A 43 -4.64 -11.06 23.38
CA PHE A 43 -5.87 -10.39 22.98
C PHE A 43 -7.05 -11.33 22.74
N TYR A 44 -6.79 -12.56 22.30
CA TYR A 44 -7.84 -13.49 21.90
C TYR A 44 -7.41 -14.95 22.00
N THR A 45 -8.40 -15.83 22.03
CA THR A 45 -8.23 -17.25 21.69
C THR A 45 -8.88 -17.53 20.35
N LEU A 46 -8.24 -18.36 19.54
CA LEU A 46 -8.71 -18.74 18.22
C LEU A 46 -8.75 -20.27 18.12
N ASP A 47 -9.95 -20.80 17.94
CA ASP A 47 -10.14 -22.20 17.62
C ASP A 47 -10.26 -22.39 16.11
N VAL A 48 -9.42 -23.26 15.55
CA VAL A 48 -9.41 -23.58 14.12
C VAL A 48 -10.02 -24.97 13.89
N GLY A 49 -11.05 -25.02 13.06
CA GLY A 49 -11.84 -26.21 12.75
C GLY A 49 -13.07 -26.42 13.66
N GLY A 50 -14.01 -27.24 13.19
CA GLY A 50 -15.25 -27.56 13.91
C GLY A 50 -16.38 -28.03 13.00
N ALA A 51 -17.53 -28.36 13.58
CA ALA A 51 -18.67 -28.88 12.81
C ALA A 51 -19.43 -27.78 12.03
N ASP A 52 -19.47 -26.56 12.57
CA ASP A 52 -20.30 -25.44 12.10
C ASP A 52 -19.50 -24.19 11.70
N ALA A 53 -18.18 -24.19 11.91
CA ALA A 53 -17.32 -23.03 11.65
C ALA A 53 -15.87 -23.41 11.37
N LEU A 54 -15.19 -22.59 10.57
CA LEU A 54 -13.75 -22.72 10.33
C LEU A 54 -12.94 -22.06 11.44
N LEU A 55 -13.36 -20.87 11.90
CA LEU A 55 -12.68 -20.11 12.94
C LEU A 55 -13.67 -19.69 14.02
N ARG A 56 -13.31 -19.88 15.30
CA ARG A 56 -13.97 -19.21 16.43
C ARG A 56 -12.97 -18.27 17.09
N TYR A 57 -13.18 -16.98 16.89
CA TYR A 57 -12.35 -15.92 17.46
C TYR A 57 -13.03 -15.41 18.73
N THR A 58 -12.36 -15.52 19.88
CA THR A 58 -12.92 -15.08 21.17
C THR A 58 -12.05 -13.99 21.79
N ALA A 59 -12.63 -12.81 22.01
CA ALA A 59 -11.98 -11.67 22.66
C ALA A 59 -12.99 -10.91 23.52
N ASN A 60 -12.56 -10.41 24.68
CA ASN A 60 -13.38 -9.60 25.60
C ASN A 60 -14.75 -10.22 25.89
N ASP A 61 -14.77 -11.52 26.23
CA ASP A 61 -15.96 -12.32 26.51
C ASP A 61 -16.96 -12.45 25.33
N ARG A 62 -16.61 -11.98 24.13
CA ARG A 62 -17.38 -12.16 22.90
C ARG A 62 -16.72 -13.21 22.01
N THR A 63 -17.52 -14.14 21.50
CA THR A 63 -17.09 -15.16 20.53
C THR A 63 -17.69 -14.85 19.16
N PHE A 64 -16.85 -14.76 18.15
CA PHE A 64 -17.21 -14.57 16.74
C PHE A 64 -17.03 -15.89 16.02
N ILE A 65 -18.14 -16.41 15.49
CA ILE A 65 -18.17 -17.65 14.73
C ILE A 65 -18.04 -17.27 13.24
N LEU A 66 -16.91 -17.62 12.64
CA LEU A 66 -16.61 -17.32 11.24
C LEU A 66 -16.72 -18.60 10.42
N ALA A 67 -17.71 -18.64 9.54
CA ALA A 67 -17.80 -19.66 8.51
C ALA A 67 -16.65 -19.47 7.50
N GLY A 68 -16.09 -20.58 7.03
CA GLY A 68 -15.04 -20.55 6.00
C GLY A 68 -15.59 -20.32 4.59
N PRO A 69 -14.75 -20.45 3.57
CA PRO A 69 -15.11 -20.08 2.22
C PRO A 69 -16.04 -21.10 1.56
N VAL A 70 -16.91 -20.63 0.68
CA VAL A 70 -17.74 -21.45 -0.21
C VAL A 70 -17.39 -21.11 -1.64
N PHE A 71 -16.89 -22.10 -2.38
CA PHE A 71 -16.54 -21.98 -3.80
C PHE A 71 -17.61 -22.64 -4.66
N GLU A 72 -17.80 -22.21 -5.90
CA GLU A 72 -18.50 -23.02 -6.90
C GLU A 72 -17.48 -23.83 -7.72
N VAL A 73 -17.57 -25.16 -7.62
CA VAL A 73 -16.70 -26.12 -8.31
C VAL A 73 -17.58 -27.08 -9.09
N ASP A 74 -17.27 -27.27 -10.38
CA ASP A 74 -18.01 -28.15 -11.30
C ASP A 74 -19.53 -27.92 -11.29
N GLY A 75 -19.95 -26.66 -11.15
CA GLY A 75 -21.35 -26.22 -11.18
C GLY A 75 -22.11 -26.39 -9.87
N ALA A 76 -21.43 -26.72 -8.77
CA ALA A 76 -22.04 -26.88 -7.46
C ALA A 76 -21.28 -26.11 -6.35
N PRO A 77 -22.00 -25.57 -5.35
CA PRO A 77 -21.34 -24.98 -4.18
C PRO A 77 -20.61 -26.06 -3.40
N LEU A 78 -19.37 -25.75 -3.01
CA LEU A 78 -18.45 -26.64 -2.35
C LEU A 78 -18.03 -26.01 -1.01
N THR A 79 -18.55 -26.58 0.07
CA THR A 79 -18.22 -26.21 1.45
C THR A 79 -17.22 -27.22 2.05
N PRO A 80 -16.10 -26.77 2.62
CA PRO A 80 -15.11 -27.66 3.24
C PRO A 80 -15.68 -28.38 4.46
N ASP A 81 -15.17 -29.59 4.73
CA ASP A 81 -15.42 -30.22 6.03
C ASP A 81 -14.42 -29.70 7.07
N PHE A 82 -14.85 -28.67 7.81
CA PHE A 82 -14.04 -28.04 8.85
C PHE A 82 -13.72 -28.96 10.03
N SER A 83 -14.34 -30.14 10.14
CA SER A 83 -13.97 -31.14 11.16
C SER A 83 -12.69 -31.91 10.83
N THR A 84 -12.22 -31.83 9.58
CA THR A 84 -10.98 -32.48 9.09
C THR A 84 -9.78 -31.55 9.05
N VAL A 85 -9.89 -30.36 9.63
CA VAL A 85 -8.81 -29.37 9.60
C VAL A 85 -7.62 -29.86 10.43
N GLU A 86 -6.46 -29.90 9.80
CA GLU A 86 -5.21 -30.32 10.42
C GLU A 86 -4.13 -29.25 10.24
N LEU A 87 -3.30 -29.03 11.28
CA LEU A 87 -2.13 -28.15 11.19
C LEU A 87 -1.06 -28.83 10.33
N VAL A 88 -0.66 -28.17 9.26
CA VAL A 88 0.36 -28.64 8.31
C VAL A 88 1.73 -28.09 8.66
N SER A 89 1.80 -26.80 8.99
CA SER A 89 3.06 -26.15 9.36
C SER A 89 2.83 -24.93 10.25
N GLU A 90 3.82 -24.65 11.09
CA GLU A 90 3.93 -23.43 11.90
C GLU A 90 5.33 -22.84 11.69
N GLN A 91 5.40 -21.54 11.41
CA GLN A 91 6.65 -20.83 11.16
C GLN A 91 6.62 -19.43 11.76
N ASN A 92 7.66 -19.07 12.51
CA ASN A 92 7.89 -17.69 12.93
C ASN A 92 8.58 -16.91 11.79
N LEU A 93 7.96 -15.82 11.34
CA LEU A 93 8.46 -14.94 10.28
C LEU A 93 9.19 -13.70 10.83
N GLY A 94 9.23 -13.51 12.14
CA GLY A 94 9.90 -12.41 12.83
C GLY A 94 8.91 -11.60 13.66
N ASN A 95 8.05 -10.83 12.99
CA ASN A 95 6.98 -10.04 13.62
C ASN A 95 5.64 -10.78 13.71
N VAL A 96 5.47 -11.89 12.97
CA VAL A 96 4.25 -12.72 12.98
C VAL A 96 4.60 -14.21 13.01
N THR A 97 3.67 -15.02 13.49
CA THR A 97 3.68 -16.48 13.32
C THR A 97 2.69 -16.86 12.23
N GLU A 98 3.18 -17.56 11.20
CA GLU A 98 2.38 -18.19 10.15
C GLU A 98 2.00 -19.62 10.54
N TYR A 99 0.71 -19.93 10.43
CA TYR A 99 0.16 -21.27 10.52
C TYR A 99 -0.46 -21.64 9.18
N ARG A 100 -0.28 -22.89 8.75
CA ARG A 100 -0.98 -23.46 7.59
C ARG A 100 -1.82 -24.61 8.05
N PHE A 101 -3.10 -24.57 7.75
CA PHE A 101 -4.04 -25.64 8.04
C PHE A 101 -4.62 -26.18 6.74
N ALA A 102 -4.73 -27.49 6.60
CA ALA A 102 -5.36 -28.13 5.45
C ALA A 102 -6.67 -28.79 5.86
N ALA A 103 -7.68 -28.70 4.99
CA ALA A 103 -8.95 -29.38 5.12
C ALA A 103 -9.31 -30.07 3.80
N ALA A 104 -9.83 -31.29 3.91
CA ALA A 104 -10.32 -32.04 2.76
C ALA A 104 -11.80 -31.76 2.51
N TYR A 105 -12.23 -31.94 1.27
CA TYR A 105 -13.65 -31.94 0.92
C TYR A 105 -14.17 -33.39 0.90
N ARG A 106 -15.14 -33.70 1.77
CA ARG A 106 -15.77 -35.04 1.79
C ARG A 106 -16.57 -35.33 0.53
N THR A 107 -17.23 -34.31 0.01
CA THR A 107 -18.14 -34.41 -1.14
C THR A 107 -17.40 -34.45 -2.49
N LEU A 108 -16.13 -34.00 -2.51
CA LEU A 108 -15.33 -33.93 -3.72
C LEU A 108 -13.85 -34.26 -3.40
N PRO A 109 -13.50 -35.56 -3.31
CA PRO A 109 -12.13 -36.00 -3.04
C PRO A 109 -11.15 -35.48 -4.11
N GLY A 110 -9.91 -35.20 -3.72
CA GLY A 110 -8.87 -34.69 -4.64
C GLY A 110 -8.67 -33.18 -4.55
N ILE A 111 -9.59 -32.45 -3.92
CA ILE A 111 -9.45 -31.02 -3.63
C ILE A 111 -9.03 -30.81 -2.17
N THR A 112 -8.10 -29.88 -1.95
CA THR A 112 -7.65 -29.46 -0.62
C THR A 112 -7.77 -27.95 -0.46
N LEU A 113 -8.44 -27.52 0.60
CA LEU A 113 -8.41 -26.14 1.08
C LEU A 113 -7.23 -25.99 2.05
N THR A 114 -6.37 -25.01 1.81
CA THR A 114 -5.36 -24.58 2.78
C THR A 114 -5.69 -23.18 3.30
N LEU A 115 -5.82 -23.04 4.62
CA LEU A 115 -5.87 -21.77 5.33
C LEU A 115 -4.44 -21.36 5.71
N VAL A 116 -3.98 -20.22 5.20
CA VAL A 116 -2.74 -19.57 5.65
C VAL A 116 -3.14 -18.47 6.63
N LEU A 117 -2.63 -18.51 7.86
CA LEU A 117 -3.01 -17.63 8.96
C LEU A 117 -1.78 -16.99 9.60
N HIS A 118 -1.78 -15.66 9.70
CA HIS A 118 -0.79 -14.86 10.39
C HIS A 118 -1.37 -14.30 11.68
N THR A 119 -0.64 -14.46 12.78
CA THR A 119 -0.98 -13.92 14.10
C THR A 119 0.24 -13.28 14.76
N ALA A 120 0.03 -12.38 15.72
CA ALA A 120 1.09 -11.83 16.56
C ALA A 120 0.57 -11.53 17.96
N GLU A 121 1.44 -11.58 18.96
CA GLU A 121 1.06 -11.40 20.37
C GLU A 121 0.73 -9.94 20.72
N GLN A 122 1.17 -8.99 19.90
CA GLN A 122 1.08 -7.55 20.17
C GLN A 122 -0.11 -6.87 19.49
N THR A 123 -0.95 -7.61 18.78
CA THR A 123 -2.12 -7.07 18.06
C THR A 123 -3.34 -7.99 18.18
N PRO A 124 -4.56 -7.44 18.29
CA PRO A 124 -5.78 -8.22 18.21
C PRO A 124 -6.16 -8.63 16.77
N VAL A 125 -5.41 -8.22 15.76
CA VAL A 125 -5.76 -8.48 14.35
C VAL A 125 -5.06 -9.74 13.85
N MET A 126 -5.82 -10.68 13.31
CA MET A 126 -5.32 -11.80 12.51
C MET A 126 -5.47 -11.49 11.02
N ARG A 127 -4.54 -11.99 10.21
CA ARG A 127 -4.53 -11.87 8.75
C ARG A 127 -4.49 -13.27 8.13
N PHE A 128 -5.32 -13.57 7.14
CA PHE A 128 -5.40 -14.93 6.61
C PHE A 128 -5.83 -14.97 5.14
N GLN A 129 -5.54 -16.07 4.46
CA GLN A 129 -5.87 -16.30 3.05
C GLN A 129 -6.24 -17.77 2.84
N TYR A 130 -7.04 -18.04 1.82
CA TYR A 130 -7.39 -19.39 1.38
C TYR A 130 -6.67 -19.75 0.09
N LEU A 131 -6.10 -20.95 0.04
CA LEU A 131 -5.54 -21.57 -1.15
C LEU A 131 -6.38 -22.80 -1.49
N LEU A 132 -6.81 -22.94 -2.74
CA LEU A 132 -7.57 -24.09 -3.20
C LEU A 132 -6.77 -24.85 -4.25
N SER A 133 -6.38 -26.08 -3.93
CA SER A 133 -5.59 -26.95 -4.82
C SER A 133 -6.37 -28.21 -5.17
N GLY A 134 -6.00 -28.84 -6.28
CA GLY A 134 -6.64 -30.06 -6.75
C GLY A 134 -5.70 -30.97 -7.55
N ASP A 135 -6.25 -32.06 -8.07
CA ASP A 135 -5.55 -33.04 -8.90
C ASP A 135 -5.58 -32.71 -10.41
N GLY A 136 -6.12 -31.55 -10.78
CA GLY A 136 -6.27 -31.08 -12.16
C GLY A 136 -7.57 -31.52 -12.85
N VAL A 137 -8.45 -32.27 -12.16
CA VAL A 137 -9.73 -32.72 -12.72
C VAL A 137 -10.81 -31.64 -12.58
N HIS A 138 -10.85 -30.99 -11.42
CA HIS A 138 -11.91 -30.09 -11.00
C HIS A 138 -11.66 -28.64 -11.45
N ARG A 139 -12.74 -27.87 -11.62
CA ARG A 139 -12.67 -26.48 -12.08
C ARG A 139 -13.54 -25.55 -11.25
N LEU A 140 -13.06 -24.32 -11.02
CA LEU A 140 -13.92 -23.24 -10.56
C LEU A 140 -14.89 -22.85 -11.66
N THR A 141 -16.17 -22.71 -11.33
CA THR A 141 -17.23 -22.42 -12.30
C THR A 141 -18.07 -21.21 -11.90
N LYS A 142 -18.83 -20.69 -12.87
CA LYS A 142 -19.77 -19.57 -12.70
C LYS A 142 -21.09 -19.89 -13.37
N THR A 143 -21.90 -20.75 -12.76
CA THR A 143 -23.16 -21.23 -13.36
C THR A 143 -24.18 -20.11 -13.56
N SER A 144 -24.14 -19.10 -12.68
CA SER A 144 -24.96 -17.88 -12.78
C SER A 144 -24.41 -16.83 -13.74
N GLY A 145 -23.18 -17.02 -14.23
CA GLY A 145 -22.42 -16.01 -14.98
C GLY A 145 -21.69 -14.97 -14.12
N ALA A 146 -21.76 -15.07 -12.79
CA ALA A 146 -21.04 -14.21 -11.84
C ALA A 146 -20.15 -15.05 -10.91
N ASP A 147 -19.22 -14.39 -10.21
CA ASP A 147 -18.40 -15.06 -9.20
C ASP A 147 -19.30 -15.62 -8.09
N ALA A 148 -19.14 -16.90 -7.79
CA ALA A 148 -19.88 -17.62 -6.76
C ALA A 148 -18.91 -18.04 -5.64
N LEU A 149 -18.26 -17.04 -5.04
CA LEU A 149 -17.31 -17.22 -3.96
C LEU A 149 -17.73 -16.39 -2.74
N GLU A 150 -18.09 -17.06 -1.65
CA GLU A 150 -18.21 -16.45 -0.33
C GLU A 150 -16.88 -16.66 0.40
N TYR A 151 -16.21 -15.59 0.81
CA TYR A 151 -14.92 -15.66 1.49
C TYR A 151 -15.07 -15.96 2.98
N LEU A 152 -16.05 -15.32 3.63
CA LEU A 152 -16.21 -15.34 5.07
C LEU A 152 -17.66 -14.98 5.41
N LYS A 153 -18.23 -15.60 6.44
CA LYS A 153 -19.55 -15.21 6.95
C LYS A 153 -19.61 -15.28 8.47
N TRP A 154 -20.28 -14.31 9.08
CA TRP A 154 -20.50 -14.25 10.53
C TRP A 154 -21.83 -13.53 10.84
N ASN A 155 -22.20 -13.46 12.11
CA ASN A 155 -23.40 -12.75 12.56
C ASN A 155 -23.01 -11.55 13.42
N ALA A 156 -23.59 -10.38 13.12
CA ALA A 156 -23.54 -9.24 14.02
C ALA A 156 -24.46 -9.47 15.22
N ALA A 157 -24.01 -9.12 16.43
CA ALA A 157 -24.87 -9.23 17.59
C ALA A 157 -26.03 -8.21 17.50
N PRO A 158 -27.19 -8.52 18.10
CA PRO A 158 -28.27 -7.55 18.24
C PRO A 158 -27.78 -6.27 18.93
N GLY A 159 -28.03 -5.11 18.32
CA GLY A 159 -27.62 -3.82 18.85
C GLY A 159 -26.19 -3.38 18.51
N ASP A 160 -25.38 -4.22 17.85
CA ASP A 160 -24.10 -3.76 17.31
C ASP A 160 -24.37 -2.65 16.27
N SER A 161 -23.68 -1.52 16.42
CA SER A 161 -23.54 -0.51 15.37
C SER A 161 -22.52 -0.98 14.33
N MET A 162 -22.68 -0.54 13.08
CA MET A 162 -21.80 -0.89 11.96
C MET A 162 -21.36 0.36 11.20
N THR A 163 -20.13 0.36 10.69
CA THR A 163 -19.55 1.44 9.89
C THR A 163 -18.71 0.84 8.78
N GLU A 164 -19.04 1.18 7.54
CA GLU A 164 -18.20 0.94 6.38
C GLU A 164 -17.06 1.97 6.37
N VAL A 165 -15.83 1.50 6.26
CA VAL A 165 -14.65 2.35 6.11
C VAL A 165 -14.11 2.17 4.69
N ARG A 166 -14.14 3.25 3.92
CA ARG A 166 -13.79 3.31 2.51
C ARG A 166 -12.43 3.95 2.34
N PHE A 167 -11.54 3.33 1.56
CA PHE A 167 -10.16 3.81 1.35
C PHE A 167 -9.89 4.33 -0.06
N SER A 168 -10.77 4.04 -1.02
CA SER A 168 -10.51 4.16 -2.46
C SER A 168 -11.46 5.13 -3.16
N GLU A 169 -12.04 6.08 -2.44
CA GLU A 169 -12.87 7.14 -3.04
C GLU A 169 -12.00 8.25 -3.64
N PHE A 170 -11.94 8.33 -4.98
CA PHE A 170 -11.20 9.39 -5.66
C PHE A 170 -12.00 10.70 -5.64
N ASN A 171 -11.49 11.69 -4.90
CA ASN A 171 -12.10 13.02 -4.84
C ASN A 171 -11.46 13.94 -5.88
N GLN A 172 -12.24 14.31 -6.90
CA GLN A 172 -11.80 15.21 -7.97
C GLN A 172 -11.45 16.62 -7.49
N LEU A 173 -12.06 17.10 -6.39
CA LEU A 173 -11.76 18.42 -5.83
C LEU A 173 -10.34 18.49 -5.27
N THR A 174 -9.90 17.44 -4.59
CA THR A 174 -8.55 17.38 -4.01
C THR A 174 -7.57 16.65 -4.92
N HIS A 175 -8.07 16.03 -5.99
CA HIS A 175 -7.33 15.16 -6.90
C HIS A 175 -6.51 14.10 -6.17
N SER A 176 -7.20 13.37 -5.29
CA SER A 176 -6.60 12.38 -4.40
C SER A 176 -7.66 11.38 -3.96
N PHE A 177 -7.23 10.15 -3.70
CA PHE A 177 -8.03 9.21 -2.93
C PHE A 177 -8.21 9.72 -1.49
N CYS A 178 -9.41 9.53 -0.94
CA CYS A 178 -9.82 9.96 0.38
C CYS A 178 -10.39 8.78 1.18
N MET A 179 -10.19 8.82 2.50
CA MET A 179 -10.83 7.90 3.43
C MET A 179 -12.15 8.47 3.93
N ASN A 180 -13.20 7.65 3.94
CA ASN A 180 -14.52 8.00 4.49
C ASN A 180 -15.08 6.89 5.39
N GLU A 181 -15.77 7.30 6.45
CA GLU A 181 -16.49 6.42 7.37
C GLU A 181 -17.99 6.64 7.18
N VAL A 182 -18.72 5.59 6.79
CA VAL A 182 -20.15 5.66 6.48
C VAL A 182 -20.91 4.70 7.40
N PRO A 183 -21.82 5.20 8.26
CA PRO A 183 -22.65 4.34 9.09
C PRO A 183 -23.49 3.38 8.23
N VAL A 184 -23.56 2.12 8.63
CA VAL A 184 -24.47 1.14 8.04
C VAL A 184 -25.77 1.15 8.85
N GLU A 185 -26.84 1.57 8.21
CA GLU A 185 -28.16 1.65 8.85
C GLU A 185 -28.81 0.28 9.00
N GLU A 186 -29.69 0.11 9.99
CA GLU A 186 -30.44 -1.14 10.17
C GLU A 186 -31.29 -1.52 8.94
N SER A 187 -31.70 -0.51 8.16
CA SER A 187 -32.40 -0.69 6.89
C SER A 187 -31.58 -1.51 5.87
N PHE A 188 -30.25 -1.53 5.97
CA PHE A 188 -29.38 -2.30 5.09
C PHE A 188 -29.56 -3.80 5.33
N PHE A 189 -29.64 -4.22 6.59
CA PHE A 189 -29.94 -5.61 6.95
C PHE A 189 -31.36 -6.00 6.52
N ALA A 190 -32.35 -5.16 6.82
CA ALA A 190 -33.75 -5.43 6.48
C ALA A 190 -33.99 -5.60 4.97
N ASN A 191 -33.23 -4.87 4.14
CA ASN A 191 -33.41 -4.83 2.69
C ASN A 191 -32.31 -5.55 1.90
N ARG A 192 -31.41 -6.28 2.57
CA ARG A 192 -30.29 -7.00 1.93
C ARG A 192 -29.41 -6.10 1.06
N PHE A 193 -29.04 -4.95 1.61
CA PHE A 193 -28.14 -4.03 0.94
C PHE A 193 -26.70 -4.53 1.06
N ASP A 194 -25.84 -4.11 0.13
CA ASP A 194 -24.42 -4.46 0.12
C ASP A 194 -23.56 -3.21 0.26
N VAL A 195 -22.41 -3.34 0.91
CA VAL A 195 -21.40 -2.27 0.98
C VAL A 195 -20.04 -2.79 0.52
N MET A 196 -19.20 -1.89 0.00
CA MET A 196 -17.96 -2.30 -0.65
C MET A 196 -16.81 -2.45 0.34
N GLY A 197 -16.63 -1.51 1.27
CA GLY A 197 -15.49 -1.47 2.19
C GLY A 197 -14.27 -0.73 1.61
N PRO A 198 -13.03 -1.19 1.88
CA PRO A 198 -12.69 -2.58 2.12
C PRO A 198 -12.72 -3.04 3.58
N LEU A 199 -13.08 -2.16 4.52
CA LEU A 199 -13.18 -2.50 5.94
C LEU A 199 -14.60 -2.26 6.45
N LEU A 200 -15.12 -3.19 7.24
CA LEU A 200 -16.34 -3.05 8.00
C LEU A 200 -15.99 -3.14 9.48
N ALA A 201 -16.31 -2.09 10.25
CA ALA A 201 -16.16 -2.04 11.69
C ALA A 201 -17.52 -2.14 12.37
N GLY A 202 -17.59 -2.86 13.49
CA GLY A 202 -18.82 -3.03 14.24
C GLY A 202 -18.59 -3.15 15.75
N GLY A 203 -19.64 -2.96 16.53
CA GLY A 203 -19.56 -3.15 17.98
C GLY A 203 -20.66 -2.46 18.79
N ASP A 204 -20.60 -2.67 20.10
CA ASP A 204 -21.56 -2.16 21.09
C ASP A 204 -21.02 -0.96 21.89
N GLY A 205 -19.88 -0.40 21.49
CA GLY A 205 -19.17 0.68 22.17
C GLY A 205 -18.32 0.24 23.38
N LYS A 206 -18.39 -1.03 23.79
CA LYS A 206 -17.52 -1.64 24.81
C LYS A 206 -16.56 -2.66 24.22
N THR A 207 -16.98 -3.36 23.19
CA THR A 207 -16.14 -4.21 22.35
C THR A 207 -16.44 -3.89 20.89
N SER A 208 -15.38 -3.60 20.15
CA SER A 208 -15.45 -3.28 18.73
C SER A 208 -14.63 -4.31 17.95
N TYR A 209 -15.06 -4.64 16.74
CA TYR A 209 -14.44 -5.60 15.85
C TYR A 209 -14.40 -5.09 14.41
N LEU A 210 -13.54 -5.68 13.59
CA LEU A 210 -13.47 -5.40 12.16
C LEU A 210 -13.34 -6.68 11.34
N ALA A 211 -13.81 -6.59 10.10
CA ALA A 211 -13.45 -7.48 9.01
C ALA A 211 -12.96 -6.62 7.83
N ALA A 212 -11.86 -7.00 7.19
CA ALA A 212 -11.31 -6.30 6.03
C ALA A 212 -10.75 -7.26 4.97
N TYR A 213 -10.63 -6.80 3.73
CA TYR A 213 -10.02 -7.56 2.62
C TYR A 213 -9.05 -6.69 1.81
N GLU A 214 -8.04 -7.31 1.20
CA GLU A 214 -6.90 -6.53 0.69
C GLU A 214 -7.06 -5.90 -0.70
N HIS A 215 -7.94 -6.42 -1.56
CA HIS A 215 -8.11 -5.89 -2.92
C HIS A 215 -8.52 -4.40 -2.97
N GLY A 216 -9.37 -3.95 -2.04
CA GLY A 216 -9.68 -2.53 -1.88
C GLY A 216 -10.83 -1.93 -2.70
N SER A 217 -11.61 -2.76 -3.45
CA SER A 217 -12.72 -2.40 -4.37
C SER A 217 -13.05 -0.91 -4.46
N GLN A 218 -12.98 -0.31 -5.64
CA GLN A 218 -12.94 1.15 -5.77
C GLN A 218 -14.31 1.74 -6.08
N TYR A 219 -14.87 2.56 -5.19
CA TYR A 219 -16.23 3.07 -5.39
C TYR A 219 -16.39 3.81 -6.74
N PRO A 220 -17.38 3.45 -7.60
CA PRO A 220 -18.47 2.47 -7.41
C PRO A 220 -18.21 1.05 -7.97
N ASP A 221 -17.00 0.76 -8.45
CA ASP A 221 -16.60 -0.51 -9.05
C ASP A 221 -16.26 -1.60 -8.00
N ALA A 222 -17.25 -2.43 -7.71
CA ALA A 222 -17.18 -3.47 -6.70
C ALA A 222 -16.68 -4.81 -7.26
N PHE A 223 -15.59 -5.31 -6.68
CA PHE A 223 -15.07 -6.67 -6.92
C PHE A 223 -15.41 -7.62 -5.78
N VAL A 224 -15.50 -7.07 -4.57
CA VAL A 224 -15.84 -7.75 -3.32
C VAL A 224 -16.76 -6.83 -2.53
N HIS A 225 -17.74 -7.41 -1.84
CA HIS A 225 -18.72 -6.66 -1.04
C HIS A 225 -19.09 -7.41 0.26
N PHE A 226 -19.49 -6.65 1.27
CA PHE A 226 -20.17 -7.15 2.45
C PHE A 226 -21.68 -7.15 2.19
N CYS A 227 -22.28 -8.34 2.20
CA CYS A 227 -23.71 -8.56 2.01
C CYS A 227 -24.41 -8.69 3.36
N PHE A 228 -25.45 -7.88 3.58
CA PHE A 228 -26.25 -7.92 4.81
C PHE A 228 -27.52 -8.75 4.63
N ALA A 229 -28.00 -9.38 5.70
CA ALA A 229 -29.26 -10.13 5.69
C ALA A 229 -30.16 -9.77 6.89
N PRO A 230 -31.49 -10.01 6.81
CA PRO A 230 -32.43 -9.62 7.87
C PRO A 230 -32.19 -10.29 9.22
N ASP A 231 -31.50 -11.44 9.24
CA ASP A 231 -31.10 -12.16 10.46
C ASP A 231 -29.80 -11.63 11.07
N ARG A 232 -29.28 -10.50 10.56
CA ARG A 232 -28.00 -9.88 10.90
C ARG A 232 -26.77 -10.72 10.53
N SER A 233 -26.92 -11.70 9.65
CA SER A 233 -25.76 -12.32 9.00
C SER A 233 -25.08 -11.36 8.03
N ILE A 234 -23.76 -11.43 8.01
CA ILE A 234 -22.87 -10.65 7.14
C ILE A 234 -22.00 -11.65 6.40
N ALA A 235 -22.03 -11.59 5.07
CA ALA A 235 -21.17 -12.38 4.20
C ALA A 235 -20.23 -11.46 3.41
N LEU A 236 -18.94 -11.77 3.39
CA LEU A 236 -17.98 -11.16 2.47
C LEU A 236 -17.93 -12.01 1.20
N ALA A 237 -18.41 -11.49 0.08
CA ALA A 237 -18.55 -12.25 -1.16
C ALA A 237 -17.77 -11.61 -2.32
N ALA A 238 -17.35 -12.43 -3.26
CA ALA A 238 -16.88 -11.99 -4.56
C ALA A 238 -18.05 -11.50 -5.41
N LYS A 239 -17.84 -10.42 -6.15
CA LYS A 239 -18.79 -9.90 -7.13
C LYS A 239 -18.33 -10.15 -8.56
N LYS A 240 -17.04 -9.92 -8.83
CA LYS A 240 -16.41 -10.17 -10.13
C LYS A 240 -14.88 -10.27 -10.01
N GLY A 241 -14.26 -10.89 -11.01
CA GLY A 241 -12.81 -10.90 -11.22
C GLY A 241 -11.99 -11.82 -10.30
N SER A 242 -12.57 -12.38 -9.24
CA SER A 242 -11.84 -13.20 -8.27
C SER A 242 -11.19 -14.42 -8.90
N TYR A 243 -11.90 -15.03 -9.85
CA TYR A 243 -11.39 -16.12 -10.68
C TYR A 243 -12.03 -16.04 -12.07
N THR A 244 -11.54 -16.83 -13.03
CA THR A 244 -12.19 -16.99 -14.34
C THR A 244 -12.91 -18.33 -14.41
N SER A 245 -14.10 -18.36 -15.02
CA SER A 245 -14.85 -19.60 -15.19
C SER A 245 -14.02 -20.62 -15.97
N GLY A 246 -13.95 -21.85 -15.46
CA GLY A 246 -13.14 -22.93 -16.04
C GLY A 246 -11.71 -23.04 -15.49
N THR A 247 -11.31 -22.17 -14.55
CA THR A 247 -9.99 -22.22 -13.87
C THR A 247 -9.77 -23.62 -13.29
N VAL A 248 -8.70 -24.28 -13.74
CA VAL A 248 -8.33 -25.64 -13.30
C VAL A 248 -7.76 -25.60 -11.89
N LEU A 249 -8.26 -26.47 -11.02
CA LEU A 249 -7.68 -26.70 -9.69
C LEU A 249 -6.62 -27.81 -9.79
N GLY A 250 -5.37 -27.41 -9.97
CA GLY A 250 -4.21 -28.31 -10.05
C GLY A 250 -3.28 -28.21 -8.84
N GLU A 251 -2.04 -28.67 -9.02
CA GLU A 251 -0.99 -28.58 -7.99
C GLU A 251 -0.66 -27.12 -7.64
N GLN A 252 -0.69 -26.22 -8.63
CA GLN A 252 -0.64 -24.78 -8.40
C GLN A 252 -2.01 -24.34 -7.87
N PRO A 253 -2.10 -23.88 -6.61
CA PRO A 253 -3.39 -23.55 -6.03
C PRO A 253 -3.96 -22.26 -6.65
N TYR A 254 -5.28 -22.19 -6.69
CA TYR A 254 -5.96 -20.89 -6.70
C TYR A 254 -5.62 -20.15 -5.40
N GLU A 255 -5.10 -18.94 -5.51
CA GLU A 255 -4.81 -18.05 -4.39
C GLU A 255 -5.96 -17.07 -4.18
N GLY A 256 -6.66 -17.15 -3.04
CA GLY A 256 -7.73 -16.22 -2.69
C GLY A 256 -7.21 -14.86 -2.21
N LEU A 257 -8.09 -13.99 -1.71
CA LEU A 257 -7.66 -12.72 -1.12
C LEU A 257 -7.11 -12.90 0.29
N TRP A 258 -6.18 -12.03 0.66
CA TRP A 258 -5.88 -11.80 2.07
C TRP A 258 -7.03 -11.05 2.74
N LEU A 259 -7.44 -11.57 3.89
CA LEU A 259 -8.51 -11.12 4.76
C LEU A 259 -7.93 -10.79 6.14
N GLN A 260 -8.61 -9.91 6.86
CA GLN A 260 -8.19 -9.47 8.18
C GLN A 260 -9.40 -9.43 9.10
N PHE A 261 -9.25 -9.93 10.33
CA PHE A 261 -10.30 -9.90 11.34
C PHE A 261 -9.68 -9.62 12.70
N GLY A 262 -10.37 -8.86 13.55
CA GLY A 262 -9.90 -8.62 14.91
C GLY A 262 -10.94 -7.93 15.76
N ALA A 263 -10.83 -8.08 17.08
CA ALA A 263 -11.68 -7.38 18.03
C ALA A 263 -10.87 -6.87 19.23
N ALA A 264 -11.22 -5.68 19.69
CA ALA A 264 -10.56 -4.98 20.79
C ALA A 264 -11.58 -4.44 21.79
N GLN A 265 -11.11 -4.21 23.02
CA GLN A 265 -11.92 -3.55 24.04
C GLN A 265 -12.00 -2.06 23.71
N GLY A 266 -13.18 -1.49 23.89
CA GLY A 266 -13.48 -0.09 23.62
C GLY A 266 -14.33 0.15 22.37
N ASP A 267 -14.39 1.41 22.00
CA ASP A 267 -15.06 1.94 20.82
C ASP A 267 -14.22 1.75 19.53
N THR A 268 -14.77 2.23 18.42
CA THR A 268 -14.15 2.15 17.10
C THR A 268 -12.83 2.92 17.00
N ASP A 269 -12.61 3.98 17.78
CA ASP A 269 -11.34 4.72 17.75
C ASP A 269 -10.23 3.91 18.42
N GLN A 270 -10.52 3.18 19.50
CA GLN A 270 -9.54 2.24 20.08
C GLN A 270 -9.26 1.06 19.14
N LEU A 271 -10.29 0.54 18.47
CA LEU A 271 -10.10 -0.48 17.43
C LEU A 271 -9.22 0.03 16.27
N ALA A 272 -9.48 1.25 15.79
CA ALA A 272 -8.70 1.87 14.72
C ALA A 272 -7.23 2.04 15.11
N ALA A 273 -6.94 2.42 16.37
CA ALA A 273 -5.58 2.49 16.88
C ALA A 273 -4.86 1.13 16.83
N HIS A 274 -5.54 0.04 17.21
CA HIS A 274 -4.99 -1.32 17.10
C HIS A 274 -4.76 -1.73 15.64
N TYR A 275 -5.72 -1.44 14.77
CA TYR A 275 -5.62 -1.74 13.34
C TYR A 275 -4.48 -0.96 12.66
N ARG A 276 -4.33 0.32 13.00
CA ARG A 276 -3.22 1.15 12.54
C ARG A 276 -1.87 0.59 12.98
N ALA A 277 -1.75 0.16 14.23
CA ALA A 277 -0.54 -0.49 14.74
C ALA A 277 -0.26 -1.82 14.02
N PHE A 278 -1.31 -2.60 13.71
CA PHE A 278 -1.21 -3.78 12.86
C PHE A 278 -0.62 -3.45 11.47
N GLN A 279 -1.14 -2.43 10.79
CA GLN A 279 -0.64 -2.00 9.48
C GLN A 279 0.81 -1.49 9.51
N LEU A 280 1.21 -0.84 10.62
CA LEU A 280 2.57 -0.35 10.80
C LEU A 280 3.57 -1.48 11.06
N GLY A 281 3.19 -2.49 11.86
CA GLY A 281 4.15 -3.42 12.44
C GLY A 281 4.02 -4.89 12.03
N TYR A 282 2.87 -5.32 11.52
CA TYR A 282 2.49 -6.74 11.48
C TYR A 282 1.83 -7.17 10.15
N ALA A 283 1.42 -6.22 9.31
CA ALA A 283 0.82 -6.51 8.00
C ALA A 283 1.85 -6.91 6.93
N THR A 284 3.15 -6.73 7.18
CA THR A 284 4.22 -6.95 6.20
C THR A 284 5.49 -7.50 6.84
N GLN A 285 6.32 -8.19 6.06
CA GLN A 285 7.72 -8.47 6.41
C GLN A 285 8.68 -7.36 5.93
N ASN A 286 8.22 -6.50 5.02
CA ASN A 286 9.03 -5.46 4.38
C ASN A 286 9.08 -4.19 5.24
N MET A 287 9.66 -4.31 6.44
CA MET A 287 9.66 -3.27 7.48
C MET A 287 10.41 -1.98 7.10
N GLU A 288 11.26 -2.03 6.08
CA GLU A 288 11.97 -0.85 5.60
C GLU A 288 11.01 0.22 5.06
N SER A 289 9.89 -0.21 4.46
CA SER A 289 8.79 0.64 4.01
C SER A 289 8.02 1.31 5.17
N ARG A 290 8.32 0.99 6.43
CA ARG A 290 7.63 1.54 7.62
C ARG A 290 8.42 2.64 8.29
N LYS A 291 9.67 2.83 7.88
CA LYS A 291 10.54 3.86 8.45
C LYS A 291 10.17 5.26 7.94
N PRO A 292 10.17 6.28 8.83
CA PRO A 292 9.84 7.66 8.49
C PRO A 292 11.03 8.40 7.88
N TYR A 293 11.53 7.89 6.75
CA TYR A 293 12.51 8.62 5.94
C TYR A 293 11.92 9.89 5.37
N ILE A 294 12.78 10.87 5.07
CA ILE A 294 12.42 12.08 4.33
C ILE A 294 12.87 11.91 2.87
N PHE A 295 11.92 12.01 1.95
CA PHE A 295 12.09 11.74 0.53
C PHE A 295 12.15 13.04 -0.26
N TYR A 296 13.06 13.13 -1.22
CA TYR A 296 13.05 14.14 -2.27
C TYR A 296 12.97 13.45 -3.62
N ASN A 297 12.15 13.99 -4.52
CA ASN A 297 12.04 13.51 -5.89
C ASN A 297 12.12 14.67 -6.88
N THR A 298 12.84 14.44 -7.99
CA THR A 298 13.19 15.48 -8.98
C THR A 298 12.06 15.93 -9.89
N TRP A 299 10.92 15.23 -9.90
CA TRP A 299 9.84 15.42 -10.88
C TRP A 299 9.35 16.87 -10.96
N ASN A 300 9.18 17.54 -9.81
CA ASN A 300 8.63 18.90 -9.82
C ASN A 300 9.55 19.92 -10.52
N TYR A 301 10.88 19.79 -10.46
CA TYR A 301 11.72 20.70 -11.24
C TYR A 301 11.62 20.41 -12.74
N GLN A 302 11.46 19.15 -13.15
CA GLN A 302 11.28 18.77 -14.55
C GLN A 302 9.94 19.28 -15.09
N GLU A 303 8.92 19.26 -14.25
CA GLU A 303 7.59 19.82 -14.52
C GLU A 303 7.67 21.35 -14.67
N ARG A 304 8.37 22.06 -13.78
CA ARG A 304 8.67 23.49 -13.94
C ARG A 304 9.49 23.77 -15.19
N ASN A 305 10.42 22.90 -15.57
CA ASN A 305 11.17 23.06 -16.81
C ASN A 305 10.25 23.12 -18.02
N LYS A 306 9.26 22.22 -18.08
CA LYS A 306 8.28 22.22 -19.15
C LYS A 306 7.36 23.44 -19.10
N TRP A 307 6.69 23.66 -17.98
CA TRP A 307 5.55 24.58 -17.92
C TRP A 307 5.92 26.01 -17.52
N TRP A 308 6.96 26.18 -16.69
CA TRP A 308 7.43 27.51 -16.25
C TRP A 308 8.55 28.04 -17.15
N ASN A 309 9.58 27.22 -17.39
CA ASN A 309 10.77 27.63 -18.15
C ASN A 309 10.64 27.39 -19.65
N ARG A 310 9.55 26.77 -20.12
CA ARG A 310 9.27 26.45 -21.54
C ARG A 310 10.38 25.64 -22.22
N LYS A 311 11.05 24.75 -21.47
CA LYS A 311 12.04 23.78 -21.97
C LYS A 311 11.41 22.40 -22.18
N ALA A 312 12.19 21.45 -22.68
CA ALA A 312 11.83 20.03 -22.60
C ALA A 312 11.89 19.54 -21.14
N TYR A 313 11.13 18.48 -20.80
CA TYR A 313 11.12 17.92 -19.43
C TYR A 313 12.53 17.54 -18.98
N LEU A 314 13.31 16.95 -19.90
CA LEU A 314 14.61 16.36 -19.59
C LEU A 314 15.79 17.28 -19.91
N ALA A 315 15.54 18.55 -20.27
CA ALA A 315 16.56 19.49 -20.74
C ALA A 315 17.74 19.65 -19.76
N ASP A 316 17.48 19.61 -18.46
CA ASP A 316 18.48 19.77 -17.40
C ASP A 316 18.74 18.44 -16.64
N MET A 317 18.23 17.30 -17.11
CA MET A 317 18.43 15.99 -16.48
C MET A 317 19.80 15.40 -16.85
N ASN A 318 20.81 15.62 -16.00
CA ASN A 318 22.18 15.10 -16.18
C ASN A 318 22.94 15.00 -14.84
N GLU A 319 24.10 14.33 -14.87
CA GLU A 319 24.96 14.10 -13.69
C GLU A 319 25.31 15.39 -12.94
N ALA A 320 25.68 16.45 -13.65
CA ALA A 320 26.10 17.71 -13.02
C ALA A 320 24.95 18.38 -12.25
N ARG A 321 23.72 18.37 -12.82
CA ARG A 321 22.53 18.86 -12.13
C ARG A 321 22.20 18.01 -10.91
N MET A 322 22.25 16.68 -11.03
CA MET A 322 21.98 15.78 -9.89
C MET A 322 22.95 16.01 -8.73
N LEU A 323 24.24 16.23 -9.01
CA LEU A 323 25.22 16.54 -7.97
C LEU A 323 24.90 17.86 -7.23
N GLN A 324 24.39 18.88 -7.93
CA GLN A 324 23.97 20.14 -7.31
C GLN A 324 22.74 19.95 -6.40
N GLU A 325 21.73 19.21 -6.88
CA GLU A 325 20.53 18.89 -6.09
C GLU A 325 20.90 18.10 -4.81
N ILE A 326 21.80 17.12 -4.93
CA ILE A 326 22.26 16.27 -3.82
C ILE A 326 22.94 17.09 -2.72
N GLU A 327 23.75 18.09 -3.08
CA GLU A 327 24.41 18.99 -2.12
C GLU A 327 23.39 19.77 -1.27
N VAL A 328 22.33 20.29 -1.89
CA VAL A 328 21.28 21.02 -1.16
C VAL A 328 20.42 20.05 -0.36
N ALA A 329 20.07 18.89 -0.93
CA ALA A 329 19.30 17.85 -0.25
C ALA A 329 19.97 17.39 1.04
N HIS A 330 21.29 17.16 1.01
CA HIS A 330 22.07 16.82 2.19
C HIS A 330 21.99 17.91 3.26
N LYS A 331 22.19 19.18 2.88
CA LYS A 331 22.11 20.32 3.82
C LYS A 331 20.74 20.43 4.48
N MET A 332 19.66 20.17 3.74
CA MET A 332 18.30 20.15 4.28
C MET A 332 18.03 18.97 5.22
N GLY A 333 18.83 17.91 5.15
CA GLY A 333 18.63 16.68 5.91
C GLY A 333 17.69 15.67 5.26
N ILE A 334 17.57 15.67 3.93
CA ILE A 334 16.89 14.62 3.16
C ILE A 334 17.65 13.29 3.33
N GLU A 335 16.93 12.15 3.25
CA GLU A 335 17.52 10.81 3.45
C GLU A 335 17.40 9.93 2.19
N VAL A 336 16.39 10.16 1.35
CA VAL A 336 16.20 9.42 0.09
C VAL A 336 16.11 10.41 -1.06
N PHE A 337 17.05 10.31 -2.00
CA PHE A 337 17.13 11.14 -3.19
C PHE A 337 16.68 10.34 -4.41
N VAL A 338 15.54 10.70 -4.98
CA VAL A 338 14.90 9.97 -6.07
C VAL A 338 15.10 10.72 -7.38
N ILE A 339 15.81 10.10 -8.32
CA ILE A 339 15.92 10.60 -9.69
C ILE A 339 14.71 10.08 -10.46
N ASP A 340 13.84 11.00 -10.85
CA ASP A 340 12.66 10.71 -11.65
C ASP A 340 13.03 10.48 -13.14
N THR A 341 12.05 10.46 -14.05
CA THR A 341 12.23 9.99 -15.43
C THR A 341 13.41 10.67 -16.17
N GLY A 342 14.11 9.89 -17.01
CA GLY A 342 15.22 10.35 -17.85
C GLY A 342 16.62 9.87 -17.45
N TRP A 343 16.76 9.12 -16.36
CA TRP A 343 18.05 8.51 -15.97
C TRP A 343 18.48 7.32 -16.84
N TYR A 344 17.54 6.73 -17.59
CA TYR A 344 17.68 5.51 -18.38
C TYR A 344 17.75 5.79 -19.89
N GLU A 345 18.33 4.87 -20.65
CA GLU A 345 18.39 4.90 -22.12
C GLU A 345 17.04 4.53 -22.73
N LYS A 346 16.44 3.43 -22.25
CA LYS A 346 15.17 2.88 -22.76
C LYS A 346 14.37 2.20 -21.65
N THR A 347 13.06 2.11 -21.82
CA THR A 347 12.15 1.42 -20.90
C THR A 347 12.32 -0.12 -21.00
N GLY A 348 11.96 -0.83 -19.93
CA GLY A 348 12.03 -2.30 -19.85
C GLY A 348 13.38 -2.81 -19.35
N ASP A 349 14.48 -2.40 -19.98
CA ASP A 349 15.84 -2.81 -19.57
C ASP A 349 16.45 -1.88 -18.51
N TRP A 350 15.99 -0.62 -18.46
CA TRP A 350 16.35 0.37 -17.43
C TRP A 350 17.87 0.59 -17.27
N VAL A 351 18.62 0.50 -18.37
CA VAL A 351 20.07 0.78 -18.38
C VAL A 351 20.31 2.29 -18.30
N VAL A 352 21.29 2.72 -17.50
CA VAL A 352 21.63 4.14 -17.32
C VAL A 352 22.01 4.80 -18.66
N ASN A 353 21.41 5.96 -18.95
CA ASN A 353 21.76 6.77 -20.12
C ASN A 353 23.16 7.40 -19.94
N ARG A 354 24.14 6.96 -20.73
CA ARG A 354 25.53 7.44 -20.63
C ARG A 354 25.79 8.80 -21.25
N GLU A 355 24.87 9.35 -22.03
CA GLU A 355 24.99 10.73 -22.51
C GLU A 355 24.70 11.72 -21.38
N ARG A 356 23.68 11.42 -20.56
CA ARG A 356 23.30 12.21 -19.36
C ARG A 356 24.18 11.89 -18.15
N PHE A 357 24.66 10.65 -18.05
CA PHE A 357 25.48 10.13 -16.95
C PHE A 357 26.73 9.40 -17.50
N PRO A 358 27.79 10.12 -17.90
CA PRO A 358 28.94 9.55 -18.62
C PRO A 358 29.65 8.39 -17.91
N ASP A 359 29.74 8.45 -16.58
CA ASP A 359 30.33 7.40 -15.74
C ASP A 359 29.29 6.41 -15.18
N GLY A 360 28.09 6.37 -15.79
CA GLY A 360 26.90 5.76 -15.21
C GLY A 360 26.49 6.49 -13.93
N MET A 361 25.92 5.76 -12.96
CA MET A 361 25.51 6.35 -11.66
C MET A 361 26.62 6.46 -10.63
N LYS A 362 27.89 6.22 -11.00
CA LYS A 362 28.99 6.11 -10.02
C LYS A 362 29.21 7.37 -9.21
N LYS A 363 29.26 8.55 -9.84
CA LYS A 363 29.50 9.81 -9.11
C LYS A 363 28.32 10.19 -8.23
N VAL A 364 27.10 10.06 -8.75
CA VAL A 364 25.86 10.25 -8.02
C VAL A 364 25.82 9.35 -6.78
N LYS A 365 26.02 8.05 -6.97
CA LYS A 365 25.99 7.06 -5.88
C LYS A 365 27.08 7.32 -4.83
N ALA A 366 28.31 7.59 -5.25
CA ALA A 366 29.40 7.90 -4.33
C ALA A 366 29.09 9.15 -3.50
N LYS A 367 28.46 10.17 -4.10
CA LYS A 367 28.09 11.39 -3.40
C LYS A 367 26.94 11.18 -2.41
N LEU A 368 25.95 10.38 -2.77
CA LEU A 368 24.90 9.97 -1.86
C LEU A 368 25.47 9.18 -0.67
N ASP A 369 26.41 8.24 -0.91
CA ASP A 369 27.07 7.46 0.13
C ASP A 369 27.91 8.32 1.08
N GLU A 370 28.64 9.30 0.56
CA GLU A 370 29.38 10.30 1.36
C GLU A 370 28.46 10.98 2.38
N TYR A 371 27.20 11.21 2.01
CA TYR A 371 26.18 11.86 2.83
C TYR A 371 25.25 10.92 3.57
N GLY A 372 25.43 9.61 3.43
CA GLY A 372 24.53 8.61 4.00
C GLY A 372 23.10 8.68 3.45
N MET A 373 22.92 9.25 2.25
CA MET A 373 21.63 9.31 1.56
C MET A 373 21.45 8.11 0.64
N ARG A 374 20.20 7.77 0.40
CA ARG A 374 19.79 6.63 -0.43
C ARG A 374 19.50 7.06 -1.86
N LEU A 375 19.91 6.23 -2.81
CA LEU A 375 19.52 6.37 -4.22
C LEU A 375 18.15 5.76 -4.44
N GLY A 376 17.24 6.55 -5.00
CA GLY A 376 15.97 6.10 -5.55
C GLY A 376 15.85 6.40 -7.05
N LEU A 377 15.09 5.59 -7.78
CA LEU A 377 14.85 5.75 -9.21
C LEU A 377 13.38 5.59 -9.57
N TRP A 378 12.91 6.39 -10.53
CA TRP A 378 11.60 6.18 -11.17
C TRP A 378 11.64 5.03 -12.16
N ILE A 379 10.55 4.25 -12.21
CA ILE A 379 10.32 3.12 -13.11
C ILE A 379 8.87 3.20 -13.62
N GLY A 380 8.70 3.02 -14.93
CA GLY A 380 7.39 2.76 -15.53
C GLY A 380 7.19 1.24 -15.70
N PRO A 381 6.68 0.51 -14.70
CA PRO A 381 6.80 -0.95 -14.63
C PRO A 381 6.11 -1.68 -15.79
N THR A 382 5.10 -1.05 -16.39
CA THR A 382 4.35 -1.59 -17.53
C THR A 382 4.95 -1.23 -18.89
N LEU A 383 6.13 -0.60 -18.96
CA LEU A 383 6.70 -0.10 -20.21
C LEU A 383 7.96 -0.86 -20.59
N ALA A 384 8.01 -1.31 -21.86
CA ALA A 384 9.21 -1.90 -22.44
C ALA A 384 9.41 -1.42 -23.89
N ALA A 385 10.61 -0.94 -24.19
CA ALA A 385 10.96 -0.45 -25.52
C ALA A 385 10.87 -1.58 -26.56
N VAL A 386 10.54 -1.25 -27.81
CA VAL A 386 10.45 -2.24 -28.90
C VAL A 386 11.75 -3.06 -29.02
N SER A 387 12.90 -2.41 -28.83
CA SER A 387 14.22 -3.02 -28.92
C SER A 387 14.73 -3.68 -27.63
N SER A 388 14.00 -3.57 -26.51
CA SER A 388 14.44 -4.06 -25.19
C SER A 388 14.49 -5.59 -25.10
N GLU A 389 15.41 -6.11 -24.28
CA GLU A 389 15.46 -7.54 -23.96
C GLU A 389 14.25 -7.96 -23.13
N ALA A 390 13.75 -7.08 -22.26
CA ALA A 390 12.51 -7.32 -21.51
C ALA A 390 11.32 -7.63 -22.43
N HIS A 391 11.16 -6.87 -23.53
CA HIS A 391 10.13 -7.14 -24.53
C HIS A 391 10.43 -8.40 -25.36
N LYS A 392 11.67 -8.58 -25.84
CA LYS A 392 12.03 -9.73 -26.69
C LYS A 392 11.88 -11.09 -25.99
N HIS A 393 12.09 -11.15 -24.68
CA HIS A 393 11.87 -12.36 -23.89
C HIS A 393 10.39 -12.57 -23.51
N ASN A 394 9.55 -11.54 -23.61
CA ASN A 394 8.15 -11.58 -23.22
C ASN A 394 7.20 -11.04 -24.32
N PRO A 395 7.36 -11.39 -25.61
CA PRO A 395 6.63 -10.74 -26.70
C PRO A 395 5.11 -10.96 -26.61
N ASP A 396 4.69 -12.08 -26.05
CA ASP A 396 3.27 -12.43 -25.87
C ASP A 396 2.64 -11.75 -24.64
N CYS A 397 3.42 -11.09 -23.80
CA CYS A 397 2.96 -10.41 -22.58
C CYS A 397 2.51 -8.96 -22.82
N LYS A 398 2.47 -8.50 -24.08
CA LYS A 398 1.98 -7.15 -24.40
C LYS A 398 0.54 -6.96 -23.96
N ILE A 399 0.25 -5.77 -23.45
CA ILE A 399 -1.11 -5.34 -23.16
C ILE A 399 -1.90 -5.33 -24.49
N ALA A 400 -3.08 -5.94 -24.46
CA ALA A 400 -4.03 -5.87 -25.55
C ALA A 400 -5.44 -5.64 -25.02
N TRP A 401 -6.24 -4.95 -25.83
CA TRP A 401 -7.66 -4.74 -25.59
C TRP A 401 -8.46 -5.24 -26.79
N ASN A 402 -9.36 -6.20 -26.56
CA ASN A 402 -10.18 -6.85 -27.58
C ASN A 402 -9.34 -7.39 -28.75
N GLY A 403 -8.21 -8.04 -28.44
CA GLY A 403 -7.28 -8.61 -29.41
C GLY A 403 -6.42 -7.58 -30.16
N LYS A 404 -6.56 -6.29 -29.86
CA LYS A 404 -5.73 -5.23 -30.44
C LYS A 404 -4.65 -4.81 -29.45
N VAL A 405 -3.39 -4.95 -29.87
CA VAL A 405 -2.25 -4.35 -29.19
C VAL A 405 -2.15 -2.89 -29.64
N PRO A 406 -2.10 -1.89 -28.74
CA PRO A 406 -1.82 -0.52 -29.12
C PRO A 406 -0.47 -0.39 -29.85
N GLU A 407 -0.39 0.51 -30.83
CA GLU A 407 0.90 0.83 -31.47
C GLU A 407 1.87 1.38 -30.44
N PRO A 408 3.17 1.02 -30.52
CA PRO A 408 4.14 1.51 -29.56
C PRO A 408 4.29 3.03 -29.71
N GLN A 409 4.57 3.73 -28.61
CA GLN A 409 4.69 5.19 -28.60
C GLN A 409 5.97 5.61 -27.91
N PRO A 410 6.59 6.74 -28.29
CA PRO A 410 7.74 7.30 -27.58
C PRO A 410 7.36 7.61 -26.12
N ILE A 411 8.21 7.21 -25.18
CA ILE A 411 8.02 7.49 -23.75
C ILE A 411 9.12 8.43 -23.29
N TRP A 412 8.77 9.59 -22.73
CA TRP A 412 9.73 10.54 -22.13
C TRP A 412 10.99 10.81 -22.98
N GLU A 413 10.81 11.18 -24.25
CA GLU A 413 11.93 11.46 -25.17
C GLU A 413 12.85 10.24 -25.43
N THR A 414 12.40 9.02 -25.10
CA THR A 414 13.05 7.76 -25.45
C THR A 414 12.33 7.07 -26.62
N GLU A 415 12.84 5.92 -27.05
CA GLU A 415 12.28 5.17 -28.18
C GLU A 415 10.85 4.66 -27.93
N GLU A 416 10.20 4.22 -29.02
CA GLU A 416 8.85 3.68 -28.96
C GLU A 416 8.79 2.44 -28.06
N SER A 417 7.77 2.39 -27.20
CA SER A 417 7.59 1.35 -26.20
C SER A 417 6.20 0.73 -26.25
N TYR A 418 6.11 -0.56 -25.93
CA TYR A 418 4.86 -1.27 -25.70
C TYR A 418 4.46 -1.23 -24.23
N GLY A 419 3.16 -1.33 -23.98
CA GLY A 419 2.61 -1.72 -22.68
C GLY A 419 2.77 -3.21 -22.43
N MET A 420 3.23 -3.59 -21.25
CA MET A 420 3.47 -4.97 -20.81
C MET A 420 2.55 -5.31 -19.64
N CYS A 421 1.88 -6.46 -19.72
CA CYS A 421 0.90 -6.89 -18.72
C CYS A 421 1.62 -7.45 -17.49
N ILE A 422 1.43 -6.84 -16.31
CA ILE A 422 2.00 -7.34 -15.05
C ILE A 422 1.33 -8.66 -14.62
N VAL A 423 0.07 -8.89 -14.97
CA VAL A 423 -0.65 -10.15 -14.67
C VAL A 423 -0.34 -11.20 -15.77
N SER A 424 0.94 -11.45 -16.01
CA SER A 424 1.49 -12.36 -17.02
C SER A 424 2.94 -12.75 -16.63
N PRO A 425 3.61 -13.69 -17.31
CA PRO A 425 5.01 -14.05 -17.01
C PRO A 425 5.99 -12.87 -16.88
N TYR A 426 5.68 -11.72 -17.49
CA TYR A 426 6.48 -10.50 -17.43
C TYR A 426 6.75 -9.98 -16.00
N TRP A 427 5.90 -10.26 -15.01
CA TRP A 427 6.12 -9.81 -13.62
C TRP A 427 7.48 -10.28 -13.07
N GLU A 428 7.92 -11.49 -13.45
CA GLU A 428 9.20 -12.03 -13.01
C GLU A 428 10.37 -11.28 -13.62
N THR A 429 10.27 -10.94 -14.92
CA THR A 429 11.27 -10.15 -15.63
C THR A 429 11.42 -8.78 -14.97
N LEU A 430 10.31 -8.11 -14.68
CA LEU A 430 10.33 -6.83 -13.97
C LEU A 430 11.00 -6.95 -12.60
N ALA A 431 10.62 -7.95 -11.79
CA ALA A 431 11.21 -8.18 -10.48
C ALA A 431 12.73 -8.42 -10.55
N ASP A 432 13.17 -9.25 -11.50
CA ASP A 432 14.59 -9.57 -11.68
C ASP A 432 15.39 -8.33 -12.15
N THR A 433 14.81 -7.49 -13.01
CA THR A 433 15.41 -6.22 -13.40
C THR A 433 15.56 -5.28 -12.22
N LEU A 434 14.54 -5.14 -11.37
CA LEU A 434 14.62 -4.31 -10.15
C LEU A 434 15.67 -4.82 -9.16
N ILE A 435 15.77 -6.15 -8.99
CA ILE A 435 16.83 -6.78 -8.17
C ILE A 435 18.22 -6.48 -8.75
N SER A 436 18.36 -6.50 -10.08
CA SER A 436 19.62 -6.16 -10.75
C SER A 436 20.01 -4.72 -10.49
N LEU A 437 19.08 -3.77 -10.67
CA LEU A 437 19.31 -2.35 -10.39
C LEU A 437 19.69 -2.11 -8.92
N ALA A 438 19.02 -2.77 -7.98
CA ALA A 438 19.34 -2.67 -6.56
C ALA A 438 20.77 -3.14 -6.27
N LYS A 439 21.19 -4.27 -6.84
CA LYS A 439 22.53 -4.85 -6.61
C LYS A 439 23.65 -4.13 -7.34
N GLU A 440 23.42 -3.70 -8.58
CA GLU A 440 24.45 -3.13 -9.45
C GLU A 440 24.65 -1.64 -9.22
N LEU A 441 23.57 -0.90 -8.98
CA LEU A 441 23.61 0.56 -8.79
C LEU A 441 23.45 0.97 -7.31
N GLY A 442 23.10 0.03 -6.43
CA GLY A 442 22.82 0.32 -5.01
C GLY A 442 21.54 1.12 -4.82
N VAL A 443 20.53 0.86 -5.65
CA VAL A 443 19.20 1.49 -5.56
C VAL A 443 18.44 0.87 -4.40
N THR A 444 17.89 1.70 -3.54
CA THR A 444 17.14 1.26 -2.34
C THR A 444 15.73 1.82 -2.30
N TYR A 445 15.32 2.54 -3.35
CA TYR A 445 13.96 3.03 -3.51
C TYR A 445 13.55 3.01 -4.99
N PHE A 446 12.36 2.51 -5.29
CA PHE A 446 11.76 2.58 -6.62
C PHE A 446 10.43 3.31 -6.55
N LYS A 447 10.27 4.32 -7.41
CA LYS A 447 8.96 4.95 -7.66
C LYS A 447 8.30 4.33 -8.86
N TRP A 448 7.15 3.68 -8.67
CA TRP A 448 6.36 3.12 -9.76
C TRP A 448 5.26 4.06 -10.19
N ASP A 449 5.11 4.20 -11.50
CA ASP A 449 4.20 5.17 -12.10
C ASP A 449 3.30 4.50 -13.16
N ALA A 450 2.21 5.18 -13.51
CA ALA A 450 1.41 4.92 -14.70
C ALA A 450 0.76 3.52 -14.80
N ILE A 451 0.44 2.88 -13.67
CA ILE A 451 -0.32 1.61 -13.65
C ILE A 451 -1.81 1.89 -13.49
N GLU A 452 -2.63 1.58 -14.50
CA GLU A 452 -4.10 1.65 -14.40
C GLU A 452 -4.67 0.31 -13.90
N GLN A 453 -5.76 0.36 -13.12
CA GLN A 453 -6.43 -0.84 -12.60
C GLN A 453 -6.94 -1.73 -13.74
N TYR A 454 -7.50 -1.12 -14.79
CA TYR A 454 -7.82 -1.79 -16.03
C TYR A 454 -6.78 -1.44 -17.08
N GLY A 455 -6.33 -2.43 -17.84
CA GLY A 455 -5.35 -2.19 -18.89
C GLY A 455 -5.27 -3.31 -19.91
N CYS A 456 -5.52 -4.56 -19.51
CA CYS A 456 -5.37 -5.72 -20.38
C CYS A 456 -6.61 -6.64 -20.31
N ASN A 457 -7.00 -7.20 -21.46
CA ASN A 457 -7.91 -8.34 -21.52
C ASN A 457 -7.43 -9.40 -22.54
N ALA A 458 -6.14 -9.43 -22.83
CA ALA A 458 -5.52 -10.43 -23.69
C ALA A 458 -5.76 -11.86 -23.15
N PRO A 459 -6.07 -12.86 -24.00
CA PRO A 459 -6.21 -14.24 -23.57
C PRO A 459 -4.83 -14.85 -23.30
N ASN A 460 -4.79 -15.94 -22.52
CA ASN A 460 -3.59 -16.72 -22.20
C ASN A 460 -2.53 -15.93 -21.43
N HIS A 461 -2.94 -14.84 -20.80
CA HIS A 461 -2.23 -14.24 -19.67
C HIS A 461 -2.74 -14.91 -18.38
N TYR A 462 -2.31 -14.44 -17.21
CA TYR A 462 -2.75 -15.02 -15.94
C TYR A 462 -4.15 -14.57 -15.49
N HIS A 463 -4.93 -13.99 -16.41
CA HIS A 463 -6.29 -13.47 -16.17
C HIS A 463 -7.36 -14.06 -17.11
N GLY A 464 -7.11 -15.25 -17.67
CA GLY A 464 -8.11 -16.04 -18.42
C GLY A 464 -7.68 -16.40 -19.84
N ASP A 465 -8.50 -17.20 -20.52
CA ASP A 465 -8.23 -17.73 -21.86
C ASP A 465 -9.30 -17.33 -22.90
N LEU A 466 -9.25 -17.93 -24.09
CA LEU A 466 -10.21 -17.66 -25.18
C LEU A 466 -11.63 -18.15 -24.89
N GLY A 467 -11.82 -19.05 -23.93
CA GLY A 467 -13.12 -19.48 -23.43
C GLY A 467 -13.81 -18.45 -22.54
N ASN A 468 -13.05 -17.48 -22.00
CA ASN A 468 -13.58 -16.38 -21.20
C ASN A 468 -13.94 -15.17 -22.07
N SER A 469 -15.00 -14.46 -21.67
CA SER A 469 -15.36 -13.20 -22.33
C SER A 469 -14.24 -12.16 -22.17
N PRO A 470 -14.12 -11.18 -23.07
CA PRO A 470 -13.17 -10.07 -22.89
C PRO A 470 -13.41 -9.26 -21.60
N GLU A 471 -14.66 -9.18 -21.13
CA GLU A 471 -15.03 -8.52 -19.88
C GLU A 471 -14.54 -9.31 -18.66
N GLU A 472 -14.77 -10.63 -18.63
CA GLU A 472 -14.32 -11.49 -17.54
C GLU A 472 -12.78 -11.46 -17.39
N ARG A 473 -12.05 -11.43 -18.51
CA ARG A 473 -10.60 -11.28 -18.51
C ARG A 473 -10.15 -9.92 -17.98
N ALA A 474 -10.83 -8.84 -18.38
CA ALA A 474 -10.54 -7.49 -17.90
C ALA A 474 -10.78 -7.37 -16.38
N ASP A 475 -11.90 -7.91 -15.88
CA ASP A 475 -12.22 -7.95 -14.45
C ASP A 475 -11.20 -8.79 -13.68
N SER A 476 -10.78 -9.93 -14.22
CA SER A 476 -9.76 -10.77 -13.57
C SER A 476 -8.38 -10.10 -13.56
N TYR A 477 -7.99 -9.40 -14.62
CA TYR A 477 -6.77 -8.57 -14.62
C TYR A 477 -6.83 -7.51 -13.53
N ALA A 478 -7.93 -6.75 -13.48
CA ALA A 478 -8.12 -5.66 -12.54
C ALA A 478 -8.13 -6.13 -11.09
N PHE A 479 -8.70 -7.31 -10.83
CA PHE A 479 -8.68 -7.97 -9.53
C PHE A 479 -7.28 -8.40 -9.11
N GLN A 480 -6.54 -9.03 -10.02
CA GLN A 480 -5.24 -9.63 -9.71
C GLN A 480 -4.09 -8.62 -9.65
N LEU A 481 -4.24 -7.45 -10.25
CA LEU A 481 -3.17 -6.45 -10.38
C LEU A 481 -2.51 -6.12 -9.03
N GLY A 482 -3.30 -5.82 -8.00
CA GLY A 482 -2.81 -5.52 -6.66
C GLY A 482 -1.94 -6.64 -6.09
N ALA A 483 -2.37 -7.89 -6.24
CA ALA A 483 -1.65 -9.06 -5.75
C ALA A 483 -0.33 -9.30 -6.53
N TYR A 484 -0.32 -9.14 -7.85
CA TYR A 484 0.90 -9.29 -8.65
C TYR A 484 1.91 -8.18 -8.38
N MET A 485 1.45 -6.95 -8.16
CA MET A 485 2.31 -5.86 -7.71
C MET A 485 2.96 -6.20 -6.36
N SER A 486 2.20 -6.69 -5.37
CA SER A 486 2.75 -7.14 -4.09
C SER A 486 3.74 -8.30 -4.26
N LYS A 487 3.46 -9.28 -5.13
CA LYS A 487 4.39 -10.40 -5.43
C LYS A 487 5.74 -9.91 -5.96
N ILE A 488 5.73 -8.90 -6.84
CA ILE A 488 6.97 -8.29 -7.34
C ILE A 488 7.73 -7.63 -6.18
N VAL A 489 7.06 -6.80 -5.37
CA VAL A 489 7.68 -6.12 -4.22
C VAL A 489 8.27 -7.13 -3.24
N ASP A 490 7.53 -8.16 -2.88
CA ASP A 490 7.99 -9.20 -1.95
C ASP A 490 9.19 -9.99 -2.51
N LYS A 491 9.19 -10.32 -3.81
CA LYS A 491 10.35 -10.98 -4.46
C LYS A 491 11.60 -10.07 -4.42
N VAL A 492 11.43 -8.77 -4.67
CA VAL A 492 12.53 -7.79 -4.62
C VAL A 492 13.05 -7.65 -3.19
N CYS A 493 12.17 -7.41 -2.21
CA CYS A 493 12.54 -7.22 -0.80
C CYS A 493 13.16 -8.49 -0.18
N ALA A 494 12.73 -9.68 -0.59
CA ALA A 494 13.38 -10.93 -0.17
C ALA A 494 14.84 -11.03 -0.64
N ALA A 495 15.16 -10.46 -1.81
CA ALA A 495 16.53 -10.42 -2.35
C ALA A 495 17.34 -9.19 -1.88
N CYS A 496 16.67 -8.08 -1.61
CA CYS A 496 17.23 -6.77 -1.25
C CYS A 496 16.37 -6.11 -0.15
N PRO A 497 16.51 -6.50 1.14
CA PRO A 497 15.62 -6.10 2.23
C PRO A 497 15.57 -4.59 2.53
N GLU A 498 16.57 -3.84 2.07
CA GLU A 498 16.65 -2.39 2.18
C GLU A 498 15.83 -1.62 1.13
N VAL A 499 15.27 -2.32 0.14
CA VAL A 499 14.48 -1.70 -0.94
C VAL A 499 13.10 -1.30 -0.42
N ILE A 500 12.69 -0.10 -0.82
CA ILE A 500 11.32 0.41 -0.68
C ILE A 500 10.74 0.59 -2.08
N ILE A 501 9.51 0.17 -2.29
CA ILE A 501 8.78 0.46 -3.53
C ILE A 501 7.53 1.25 -3.16
N ASP A 502 7.31 2.37 -3.83
CA ASP A 502 6.04 3.05 -3.80
C ASP A 502 5.32 2.99 -5.15
N PHE A 503 4.00 3.18 -5.09
CA PHE A 503 3.14 3.20 -6.26
C PHE A 503 2.37 4.52 -6.31
N ASP A 504 2.57 5.26 -7.40
CA ASP A 504 1.83 6.47 -7.75
C ASP A 504 0.35 6.16 -7.97
N ILE A 505 -0.48 6.66 -7.06
CA ILE A 505 -1.94 6.57 -7.10
C ILE A 505 -2.59 7.96 -7.21
N THR A 506 -1.89 8.90 -7.83
CA THR A 506 -2.30 10.31 -7.81
C THR A 506 -3.48 10.61 -8.76
N GLU A 507 -3.67 9.81 -9.80
CA GLU A 507 -4.82 9.90 -10.70
C GLU A 507 -5.97 8.95 -10.32
N GLY A 508 -7.18 9.26 -10.82
CA GLY A 508 -8.29 8.30 -10.78
C GLY A 508 -7.99 7.07 -11.65
N ARG A 509 -8.61 5.92 -11.33
CA ARG A 509 -8.46 4.60 -12.02
C ARG A 509 -7.20 3.80 -11.65
N ARG A 510 -6.46 4.22 -10.62
CA ARG A 510 -5.32 3.48 -10.04
C ARG A 510 -5.82 2.39 -9.10
N SER A 511 -5.19 1.22 -9.01
CA SER A 511 -5.59 0.17 -8.05
C SER A 511 -5.25 0.57 -6.61
N VAL A 512 -6.26 0.89 -5.79
CA VAL A 512 -6.11 1.29 -4.39
C VAL A 512 -6.78 0.29 -3.46
N GLY A 513 -5.99 -0.25 -2.53
CA GLY A 513 -6.43 -1.22 -1.54
C GLY A 513 -5.36 -1.45 -0.48
N LEU A 514 -5.57 -2.44 0.37
CA LEU A 514 -4.59 -2.80 1.40
C LEU A 514 -3.50 -3.73 0.84
N SER A 515 -3.74 -4.38 -0.31
CA SER A 515 -2.82 -5.35 -0.92
C SER A 515 -1.45 -4.74 -1.21
N PHE A 516 -1.39 -3.57 -1.87
CA PHE A 516 -0.08 -2.97 -2.14
C PHE A 516 0.56 -2.45 -0.85
N LEU A 517 -0.24 -1.93 0.08
CA LEU A 517 0.25 -1.47 1.38
C LEU A 517 0.83 -2.61 2.23
N SER A 518 0.41 -3.87 2.05
CA SER A 518 1.01 -5.00 2.75
C SER A 518 2.42 -5.36 2.26
N SER A 519 2.94 -4.68 1.24
CA SER A 519 4.33 -4.83 0.76
C SER A 519 5.10 -3.52 0.61
N GLY A 520 4.45 -2.43 0.22
CA GLY A 520 5.07 -1.14 -0.13
C GLY A 520 4.39 0.08 0.49
N LYS A 521 4.43 1.20 -0.23
CA LYS A 521 3.82 2.49 0.13
C LYS A 521 3.02 3.06 -1.05
N TYR A 522 2.08 3.96 -0.78
CA TYR A 522 1.46 4.75 -1.85
C TYR A 522 2.10 6.12 -1.97
N PHE A 523 2.24 6.60 -3.20
CA PHE A 523 2.49 8.00 -3.50
C PHE A 523 1.16 8.63 -3.93
N LEU A 524 0.62 9.51 -3.09
CA LEU A 524 -0.81 9.80 -3.08
C LEU A 524 -1.19 11.13 -3.71
N ILE A 525 -0.32 12.14 -3.64
CA ILE A 525 -0.55 13.44 -4.29
C ILE A 525 0.72 13.89 -5.01
N ASN A 526 0.61 14.14 -6.31
CA ASN A 526 1.63 14.78 -7.13
C ASN A 526 1.40 16.29 -7.24
N ASN A 527 0.56 16.65 -8.19
CA ASN A 527 0.36 17.92 -8.83
C ASN A 527 -1.00 18.51 -8.43
N GLY A 528 -1.84 17.78 -7.68
CA GLY A 528 -3.19 18.22 -7.37
C GLY A 528 -4.08 18.26 -8.63
N PRO A 529 -5.20 19.01 -8.61
CA PRO A 529 -6.19 18.96 -9.69
C PRO A 529 -5.66 19.41 -11.04
N TYR A 530 -5.73 18.52 -12.03
CA TYR A 530 -5.63 18.90 -13.43
C TYR A 530 -6.90 19.67 -13.83
N TYR A 531 -6.72 20.74 -14.62
CA TYR A 531 -7.65 21.86 -14.83
C TYR A 531 -9.10 21.55 -15.23
N ALA A 532 -9.45 20.32 -15.60
CA ALA A 532 -10.73 19.98 -16.22
C ALA A 532 -11.98 20.31 -15.39
N ASN A 533 -11.88 20.48 -14.07
CA ASN A 533 -13.02 20.73 -13.17
C ASN A 533 -13.07 22.15 -12.57
N TYR A 534 -12.02 22.95 -12.69
CA TYR A 534 -12.03 24.35 -12.25
C TYR A 534 -12.16 25.23 -13.50
N ASN A 535 -13.29 25.92 -13.68
CA ASN A 535 -13.53 26.87 -14.77
C ASN A 535 -12.53 28.06 -14.70
N LEU A 536 -11.26 27.80 -14.99
CA LEU A 536 -10.17 28.74 -14.98
C LEU A 536 -9.76 29.03 -16.43
N PRO A 537 -9.46 30.28 -16.79
CA PRO A 537 -9.11 30.66 -18.15
C PRO A 537 -7.66 30.26 -18.45
N CYS A 538 -7.42 29.01 -18.84
CA CYS A 538 -6.13 28.53 -19.35
C CYS A 538 -6.35 27.68 -20.61
N GLU A 539 -5.38 27.70 -21.53
CA GLU A 539 -5.52 27.15 -22.89
C GLU A 539 -5.17 25.64 -23.00
N ASP A 540 -4.58 25.00 -21.96
CA ASP A 540 -4.09 23.61 -21.98
C ASP A 540 -4.65 22.73 -20.83
N ASP A 541 -5.31 21.61 -21.17
CA ASP A 541 -6.03 20.71 -20.23
C ASP A 541 -5.14 19.95 -19.21
N TRP A 542 -3.83 19.87 -19.45
CA TRP A 542 -2.89 19.02 -18.69
C TRP A 542 -1.88 19.78 -17.84
N THR A 543 -2.02 21.10 -17.73
CA THR A 543 -1.15 21.87 -16.84
C THR A 543 -1.47 21.44 -15.39
N ASN A 544 -0.57 21.67 -14.44
CA ASN A 544 -0.83 21.51 -13.02
C ASN A 544 -1.19 22.86 -12.36
N ILE A 545 -2.29 22.96 -11.58
CA ILE A 545 -2.68 24.24 -10.93
C ILE A 545 -1.69 24.72 -9.83
N PHE A 546 -0.79 23.85 -9.39
CA PHE A 546 0.20 24.02 -8.34
C PHE A 546 1.66 24.01 -8.82
N VAL A 547 1.94 24.37 -10.08
CA VAL A 547 3.32 24.69 -10.52
C VAL A 547 3.90 25.86 -9.71
N ALA A 548 3.03 26.77 -9.26
CA ALA A 548 3.41 27.91 -8.42
C ALA A 548 3.43 27.55 -6.92
N PRO A 549 4.39 28.08 -6.15
CA PRO A 549 4.41 27.92 -4.70
C PRO A 549 3.23 28.64 -4.02
N GLY A 550 2.71 28.07 -2.93
CA GLY A 550 1.67 28.71 -2.11
C GLY A 550 0.90 27.79 -1.16
N ALA A 551 0.21 28.40 -0.20
CA ALA A 551 -0.55 27.73 0.86
C ALA A 551 -1.75 26.86 0.42
N PRO A 552 -2.50 27.17 -0.67
CA PRO A 552 -3.64 26.35 -1.10
C PRO A 552 -3.26 24.90 -1.41
N ARG A 553 -2.09 24.71 -2.04
CA ARG A 553 -1.55 23.37 -2.31
C ARG A 553 -1.38 22.59 -1.01
N THR A 554 -0.81 23.22 0.02
CA THR A 554 -0.54 22.57 1.30
C THR A 554 -1.81 22.10 1.99
N TRP A 555 -2.91 22.86 1.89
CA TRP A 555 -4.21 22.48 2.48
C TRP A 555 -4.75 21.21 1.83
N ILE A 556 -4.70 21.12 0.50
CA ILE A 556 -5.07 19.92 -0.24
C ILE A 556 -4.14 18.76 0.11
N CYS A 557 -2.83 19.01 0.22
CA CYS A 557 -1.87 17.97 0.58
C CYS A 557 -2.06 17.41 2.00
N ARG A 558 -2.75 18.13 2.90
CA ARG A 558 -3.12 17.62 4.23
C ARG A 558 -4.39 16.76 4.24
N THR A 559 -5.19 16.73 3.19
CA THR A 559 -6.43 15.93 3.18
C THR A 559 -6.18 14.44 3.39
N PRO A 560 -5.08 13.82 2.90
CA PRO A 560 -4.81 12.42 3.20
C PRO A 560 -4.45 12.09 4.64
N LEU A 561 -4.23 13.09 5.51
CA LEU A 561 -4.03 12.82 6.94
C LEU A 561 -5.27 12.17 7.57
N THR A 562 -6.43 12.19 6.91
CA THR A 562 -7.61 11.44 7.36
C THR A 562 -7.38 9.92 7.40
N PHE A 563 -6.51 9.37 6.54
CA PHE A 563 -6.15 7.96 6.59
C PHE A 563 -5.47 7.58 7.91
N ASP A 564 -4.78 8.53 8.57
CA ASP A 564 -3.92 8.27 9.74
C ASP A 564 -4.66 7.71 10.96
N LYS A 565 -6.01 7.75 10.97
CA LYS A 565 -6.84 7.04 11.95
C LYS A 565 -6.71 5.52 11.82
N TRP A 566 -6.79 4.99 10.59
CA TRP A 566 -6.82 3.55 10.31
C TRP A 566 -5.51 3.02 9.73
N ILE A 567 -4.85 3.81 8.89
CA ILE A 567 -3.64 3.44 8.15
C ILE A 567 -2.55 4.47 8.47
N PRO A 568 -1.37 4.07 8.96
CA PRO A 568 -0.31 5.01 9.30
C PRO A 568 0.06 5.93 8.14
N SER A 569 0.08 7.24 8.39
CA SER A 569 0.41 8.25 7.38
C SER A 569 1.78 8.06 6.74
N VAL A 570 2.74 7.42 7.43
CA VAL A 570 4.05 7.04 6.86
C VAL A 570 3.96 6.11 5.64
N LEU A 571 2.81 5.47 5.42
CA LEU A 571 2.54 4.62 4.26
C LEU A 571 2.09 5.40 3.03
N PHE A 572 1.87 6.70 3.17
CA PHE A 572 1.46 7.59 2.09
C PHE A 572 2.48 8.71 1.94
N LEU A 573 3.08 8.81 0.76
CA LEU A 573 3.93 9.93 0.40
C LEU A 573 3.09 11.03 -0.23
N THR A 574 3.17 12.21 0.36
CA THR A 574 2.70 13.46 -0.23
C THR A 574 3.87 14.41 -0.26
N HIS A 575 4.17 14.96 -1.44
CA HIS A 575 5.33 15.82 -1.60
C HIS A 575 4.96 17.28 -1.35
N TYR A 576 5.80 18.01 -0.61
CA TYR A 576 5.64 19.42 -0.27
C TYR A 576 6.72 20.27 -0.90
N LEU A 577 6.39 21.53 -1.20
CA LEU A 577 7.28 22.46 -1.88
C LEU A 577 8.26 23.12 -0.87
N PRO A 578 9.59 23.10 -1.10
CA PRO A 578 10.55 23.74 -0.22
C PRO A 578 10.79 25.22 -0.56
N ASP A 579 10.08 25.77 -1.53
CA ASP A 579 10.23 27.13 -2.02
C ASP A 579 10.13 28.21 -0.93
N ASP A 580 10.99 29.22 -1.04
CA ASP A 580 10.89 30.47 -0.29
C ASP A 580 9.53 31.16 -0.54
N PRO A 581 9.05 32.02 0.39
CA PRO A 581 9.71 32.47 1.62
C PRO A 581 9.53 31.50 2.81
N ILE A 582 10.25 31.76 3.91
CA ILE A 582 10.19 30.99 5.17
C ILE A 582 8.75 30.73 5.65
N SER A 583 7.84 31.70 5.53
CA SER A 583 6.44 31.52 5.97
C SER A 583 5.72 30.40 5.19
N SER A 584 6.03 30.24 3.89
CA SER A 584 5.52 29.12 3.08
C SER A 584 6.19 27.80 3.49
N GLN A 585 7.50 27.83 3.72
CA GLN A 585 8.26 26.65 4.15
C GLN A 585 7.76 26.12 5.50
N ASP A 586 7.50 26.99 6.47
CA ASP A 586 7.00 26.60 7.79
C ASP A 586 5.66 25.88 7.67
N ILE A 587 4.74 26.34 6.81
CA ILE A 587 3.45 25.67 6.56
C ILE A 587 3.65 24.28 5.89
N ASN A 588 4.57 24.21 4.92
CA ASN A 588 4.88 22.98 4.19
C ASN A 588 5.56 21.94 5.09
N ILE A 589 6.58 22.32 5.85
CA ILE A 589 7.30 21.44 6.78
C ILE A 589 6.36 21.00 7.91
N ALA A 590 5.58 21.92 8.48
CA ALA A 590 4.57 21.61 9.50
C ALA A 590 3.59 20.52 9.04
N SER A 591 3.27 20.47 7.75
CA SER A 591 2.40 19.46 7.17
C SER A 591 3.15 18.15 6.89
N LEU A 592 4.37 18.25 6.34
CA LEU A 592 5.25 17.13 6.02
C LEU A 592 5.50 16.23 7.24
N ILE A 593 5.85 16.84 8.38
CA ILE A 593 6.25 16.11 9.61
C ILE A 593 5.11 15.33 10.26
N LEU A 594 3.87 15.50 9.81
CA LEU A 594 2.72 14.74 10.32
C LEU A 594 2.68 13.30 9.79
N GLY A 595 3.60 12.93 8.90
CA GLY A 595 3.86 11.54 8.49
C GLY A 595 3.97 11.33 6.98
N GLN A 596 3.79 12.36 6.15
CA GLN A 596 3.75 12.20 4.69
C GLN A 596 5.10 12.40 3.99
N ASN A 597 6.06 13.04 4.65
CA ASN A 597 7.51 12.96 4.43
C ASN A 597 8.10 13.17 3.01
N GLY A 598 7.36 13.67 2.03
CA GLY A 598 7.87 13.94 0.68
C GLY A 598 8.20 15.42 0.43
N ILE A 599 9.21 15.68 -0.40
CA ILE A 599 9.64 17.02 -0.83
C ILE A 599 9.82 17.08 -2.34
N TRP A 600 9.26 18.10 -2.97
CA TRP A 600 9.35 18.38 -4.40
C TRP A 600 9.73 19.80 -4.68
N GLY A 601 10.70 20.05 -5.54
CA GLY A 601 11.07 21.40 -5.92
C GLY A 601 12.39 21.45 -6.67
N ASP A 602 12.80 22.68 -6.98
CA ASP A 602 14.13 23.02 -7.50
C ASP A 602 15.04 23.37 -6.32
N LEU A 603 15.82 22.42 -5.79
CA LEU A 603 16.58 22.66 -4.56
C LEU A 603 17.69 23.70 -4.74
N PRO A 604 18.45 23.73 -5.86
CA PRO A 604 19.44 24.77 -6.12
C PRO A 604 18.88 26.19 -6.18
N ALA A 605 17.58 26.37 -6.41
CA ALA A 605 16.93 27.68 -6.40
C ALA A 605 16.62 28.21 -5.00
N LEU A 606 16.76 27.39 -3.95
CA LEU A 606 16.46 27.79 -2.57
C LEU A 606 17.50 28.76 -2.02
N SER A 607 17.03 29.71 -1.20
CA SER A 607 17.93 30.56 -0.42
C SER A 607 18.71 29.76 0.63
N GLU A 608 19.89 30.26 1.02
CA GLU A 608 20.66 29.67 2.14
C GLU A 608 19.85 29.66 3.44
N THR A 609 19.12 30.76 3.71
CA THR A 609 18.21 30.86 4.86
C THR A 609 17.13 29.79 4.83
N GLY A 610 16.49 29.57 3.67
CA GLY A 610 15.46 28.55 3.50
C GLY A 610 16.02 27.12 3.65
N THR A 611 17.19 26.86 3.07
CA THR A 611 17.91 25.59 3.24
C THR A 611 18.21 25.30 4.71
N ASN A 612 18.71 26.30 5.44
CA ASN A 612 19.02 26.19 6.87
C ASN A 612 17.75 26.00 7.72
N ARG A 613 16.62 26.61 7.32
CA ARG A 613 15.34 26.43 8.01
C ARG A 613 14.84 24.99 7.90
N PHE A 614 14.92 24.38 6.71
CA PHE A 614 14.64 22.95 6.54
C PHE A 614 15.57 22.09 7.40
N ALA A 615 16.88 22.37 7.38
CA ALA A 615 17.87 21.64 8.17
C ALA A 615 17.54 21.63 9.68
N GLU A 616 17.18 22.80 10.23
CA GLU A 616 16.78 22.94 11.63
C GLU A 616 15.55 22.09 11.94
N LEU A 617 14.45 22.30 11.21
CA LEU A 617 13.16 21.68 11.51
C LEU A 617 13.17 20.17 11.29
N LEU A 618 13.78 19.69 10.20
CA LEU A 618 13.94 18.26 9.94
C LEU A 618 14.91 17.62 10.95
N GLY A 619 15.92 18.36 11.40
CA GLY A 619 16.80 17.95 12.50
C GLY A 619 16.04 17.72 13.82
N LYS A 620 15.10 18.60 14.17
CA LYS A 620 14.22 18.39 15.35
C LYS A 620 13.26 17.22 15.13
N TYR A 621 12.61 17.16 13.96
CA TYR A 621 11.70 16.06 13.60
C TYR A 621 12.38 14.70 13.78
N LYS A 622 13.61 14.53 13.28
CA LYS A 622 14.36 13.26 13.39
C LYS A 622 14.59 12.78 14.83
N GLN A 623 14.59 13.67 15.82
CA GLN A 623 14.73 13.29 17.23
C GLN A 623 13.46 12.61 17.80
N VAL A 624 12.30 12.84 17.18
CA VAL A 624 10.98 12.41 17.68
C VAL A 624 10.12 11.70 16.63
N ARG A 625 10.62 11.49 15.41
CA ARG A 625 9.84 10.96 14.28
C ARG A 625 9.26 9.56 14.51
N GLU A 626 9.95 8.72 15.29
CA GLU A 626 9.47 7.38 15.62
C GLU A 626 8.24 7.46 16.54
N ASP A 627 8.27 8.38 17.52
CA ASP A 627 7.13 8.67 18.40
C ASP A 627 5.94 9.25 17.61
N ILE A 628 6.20 10.14 16.64
CA ILE A 628 5.16 10.68 15.75
C ILE A 628 4.58 9.56 14.88
N THR A 629 5.41 8.68 14.31
CA THR A 629 4.99 7.63 13.39
C THR A 629 4.13 6.57 14.09
N ALA A 630 4.49 6.24 15.33
CA ALA A 630 3.77 5.25 16.14
C ALA A 630 2.32 5.64 16.45
N GLU A 631 1.97 6.94 16.38
CA GLU A 631 0.69 7.45 16.85
C GLU A 631 -0.19 8.00 15.74
N SER A 632 -1.51 7.84 15.90
CA SER A 632 -2.49 8.52 15.05
C SER A 632 -2.59 10.00 15.43
N ALA A 633 -2.89 10.84 14.43
CA ALA A 633 -3.14 12.25 14.65
C ALA A 633 -4.47 12.50 15.38
N ILE A 634 -4.39 13.28 16.45
CA ILE A 634 -5.56 13.89 17.08
C ILE A 634 -5.77 15.27 16.44
N LYS A 635 -6.83 15.41 15.64
CA LYS A 635 -7.17 16.65 14.94
C LYS A 635 -8.19 17.48 15.71
N THR A 636 -7.98 18.79 15.77
CA THR A 636 -8.97 19.78 16.19
C THR A 636 -9.09 20.86 15.12
N GLY A 637 -10.32 21.24 14.75
CA GLY A 637 -10.58 22.21 13.69
C GLY A 637 -10.63 21.59 12.29
N MET A 638 -11.00 22.39 11.30
CA MET A 638 -11.14 21.97 9.90
C MET A 638 -9.88 22.35 9.10
N THR A 639 -9.47 21.53 8.14
CA THR A 639 -8.30 21.82 7.31
C THR A 639 -8.48 23.11 6.54
N GLY A 640 -7.50 24.02 6.63
CA GLY A 640 -7.54 25.34 5.99
C GLY A 640 -8.44 26.37 6.69
N SER A 641 -9.03 26.04 7.85
CA SER A 641 -9.87 26.98 8.61
C SER A 641 -9.04 27.94 9.49
N GLY A 642 -9.70 28.85 10.20
CA GLY A 642 -9.05 29.84 11.08
C GLY A 642 -8.18 29.23 12.17
N PHE A 643 -8.54 28.04 12.66
CA PHE A 643 -7.76 27.25 13.60
C PHE A 643 -7.76 25.78 13.18
N GLU A 644 -6.57 25.22 12.99
CA GLU A 644 -6.35 23.81 12.67
C GLU A 644 -5.18 23.31 13.51
N CYS A 645 -5.38 22.23 14.27
CA CYS A 645 -4.35 21.67 15.16
C CYS A 645 -4.26 20.15 15.00
N TYR A 646 -3.04 19.64 14.96
CA TYR A 646 -2.73 18.21 15.00
C TYR A 646 -1.80 17.90 16.16
N GLU A 647 -2.17 16.91 16.97
CA GLU A 647 -1.32 16.35 18.02
C GLU A 647 -0.94 14.91 17.66
N LYS A 648 0.37 14.64 17.62
CA LYS A 648 0.97 13.31 17.46
C LYS A 648 2.02 13.10 18.55
N LEU A 649 1.55 12.96 19.78
CA LEU A 649 2.37 12.67 20.96
C LEU A 649 2.27 11.19 21.32
N SER A 650 3.42 10.55 21.58
CA SER A 650 3.51 9.18 22.05
C SER A 650 2.79 9.01 23.39
N GLY A 651 1.84 8.08 23.44
CA GLY A 651 1.18 7.72 24.70
C GLY A 651 2.16 7.11 25.72
N LYS A 652 3.31 6.60 25.24
CA LYS A 652 4.34 5.95 26.05
C LYS A 652 5.39 6.92 26.58
N THR A 653 5.89 7.82 25.72
CA THR A 653 7.04 8.67 26.03
C THR A 653 6.66 10.14 26.26
N GLY A 654 5.49 10.57 25.81
CA GLY A 654 5.07 11.97 25.77
C GLY A 654 5.81 12.81 24.73
N LYS A 655 6.70 12.21 23.93
CA LYS A 655 7.44 12.88 22.85
C LYS A 655 6.63 12.90 21.56
N GLY A 656 6.95 13.83 20.67
CA GLY A 656 6.32 13.92 19.35
C GLY A 656 6.14 15.37 18.92
N ALA A 657 5.03 15.65 18.22
CA ALA A 657 4.74 17.00 17.74
C ALA A 657 3.30 17.46 18.03
N VAL A 658 3.14 18.75 18.29
CA VAL A 658 1.89 19.48 18.14
C VAL A 658 2.10 20.55 17.07
N VAL A 659 1.21 20.58 16.10
CA VAL A 659 1.27 21.52 14.97
C VAL A 659 -0.02 22.34 14.94
N VAL A 660 0.11 23.66 14.99
CA VAL A 660 -1.00 24.60 14.92
C VAL A 660 -0.89 25.42 13.64
N PHE A 661 -1.94 25.47 12.85
CA PHE A 661 -2.07 26.33 11.68
C PHE A 661 -3.11 27.42 11.96
N SER A 662 -2.85 28.60 11.42
CA SER A 662 -3.82 29.70 11.42
C SER A 662 -3.87 30.37 10.06
N THR A 663 -5.08 30.74 9.65
CA THR A 663 -5.32 31.63 8.49
C THR A 663 -5.69 33.06 8.92
N VAL A 664 -5.73 33.33 10.23
CA VAL A 664 -6.12 34.62 10.80
C VAL A 664 -5.14 35.08 11.88
N ARG A 665 -5.16 36.39 12.16
CA ARG A 665 -4.42 36.98 13.27
C ARG A 665 -5.18 36.76 14.57
N ASP A 666 -4.71 35.87 15.43
CA ASP A 666 -5.31 35.61 16.74
C ASP A 666 -4.33 34.91 17.71
N THR A 667 -4.77 34.73 18.96
CA THR A 667 -4.10 33.90 19.96
C THR A 667 -4.91 32.63 20.21
N PHE A 668 -4.31 31.48 19.94
CA PHE A 668 -4.95 30.19 20.16
C PHE A 668 -4.41 29.50 21.39
N LYS A 669 -5.31 28.80 22.09
CA LYS A 669 -4.99 27.97 23.23
C LYS A 669 -5.39 26.53 22.96
N TYR A 670 -4.50 25.60 23.27
CA TYR A 670 -4.73 24.16 23.10
C TYR A 670 -4.18 23.41 24.31
N ILE A 671 -4.95 22.46 24.83
CA ILE A 671 -4.46 21.53 25.86
C ILE A 671 -4.21 20.20 25.18
N THR A 672 -3.02 19.64 25.36
CA THR A 672 -2.69 18.33 24.79
C THR A 672 -3.61 17.27 25.36
N ARG A 673 -4.11 16.36 24.51
CA ARG A 673 -4.95 15.24 24.95
C ARG A 673 -4.13 14.11 25.56
N ARG A 674 -2.83 14.09 25.27
CA ARG A 674 -1.87 13.14 25.82
C ARG A 674 -0.86 13.85 26.72
N LYS A 675 -0.20 13.07 27.56
CA LYS A 675 0.93 13.54 28.36
C LYS A 675 2.03 14.04 27.43
N ALA A 676 2.65 15.14 27.81
CA ALA A 676 3.68 15.79 27.01
C ALA A 676 5.02 15.75 27.74
N ASP A 677 6.12 15.54 27.01
CA ASP A 677 7.47 15.69 27.55
C ASP A 677 7.66 17.12 28.08
N LYS A 678 8.46 17.27 29.14
CA LYS A 678 8.70 18.59 29.75
C LYS A 678 9.59 19.49 28.88
N THR A 679 10.35 18.88 27.98
CA THR A 679 11.20 19.58 27.02
C THR A 679 10.39 19.84 25.77
N CYS A 680 10.28 21.10 25.36
CA CYS A 680 9.58 21.47 24.13
C CYS A 680 10.38 22.53 23.38
N TRP A 681 10.66 22.27 22.11
CA TRP A 681 11.19 23.26 21.18
C TRP A 681 10.04 23.82 20.33
N THR A 682 10.04 25.12 20.05
CA THR A 682 8.97 25.78 19.28
C THR A 682 9.52 26.55 18.09
N SER A 683 8.85 26.45 16.93
CA SER A 683 9.30 27.11 15.68
C SER A 683 9.01 28.61 15.64
N VAL A 684 8.07 29.06 16.48
CA VAL A 684 7.68 30.44 16.72
C VAL A 684 7.53 30.65 18.24
N PRO A 685 7.52 31.89 18.75
CA PRO A 685 7.25 32.15 20.16
C PRO A 685 5.89 31.57 20.60
N ALA A 686 5.93 30.59 21.50
CA ALA A 686 4.75 29.98 22.10
C ALA A 686 5.00 29.73 23.59
N LEU A 687 3.96 29.88 24.40
CA LEU A 687 3.99 29.56 25.82
C LEU A 687 3.50 28.11 26.00
N VAL A 688 4.31 27.28 26.66
CA VAL A 688 3.99 25.88 26.96
C VAL A 688 4.02 25.69 28.48
N GLU A 689 2.85 25.52 29.08
CA GLU A 689 2.67 25.39 30.53
C GLU A 689 2.32 23.94 30.87
N PRO A 690 3.19 23.19 31.57
CA PRO A 690 2.85 21.84 32.00
C PRO A 690 1.72 21.87 33.04
N LEU A 691 0.76 20.97 32.89
CA LEU A 691 -0.40 20.84 33.78
C LEU A 691 -0.20 19.70 34.80
N PRO A 692 -0.92 19.69 35.93
CA PRO A 692 -0.74 18.70 36.99
C PRO A 692 -0.97 17.24 36.58
N ASP A 693 -1.78 17.00 35.54
CA ASP A 693 -2.07 15.66 35.00
C ASP A 693 -1.01 15.15 34.01
N GLY A 694 0.00 15.98 33.71
CA GLY A 694 1.09 15.69 32.78
C GLY A 694 0.81 16.11 31.33
N THR A 695 -0.35 16.70 31.04
CA THR A 695 -0.62 17.38 29.75
C THR A 695 0.05 18.76 29.73
N ALA A 696 -0.04 19.48 28.61
CA ALA A 696 0.48 20.85 28.49
C ALA A 696 -0.58 21.80 27.90
N LEU A 697 -0.69 23.00 28.48
CA LEU A 697 -1.39 24.13 27.89
C LEU A 697 -0.43 24.88 26.96
N ILE A 698 -0.80 24.96 25.69
CA ILE A 698 -0.07 25.65 24.66
C ILE A 698 -0.82 26.94 24.31
N THR A 699 -0.13 28.07 24.34
CA THR A 699 -0.64 29.36 23.84
C THR A 699 0.25 29.86 22.70
N VAL A 700 -0.31 29.99 21.51
CA VAL A 700 0.39 30.48 20.30
C VAL A 700 -0.27 31.75 19.80
N LYS A 701 0.52 32.77 19.50
CA LYS A 701 0.06 34.01 18.88
C LYS A 701 0.49 34.05 17.42
N PHE A 702 -0.48 34.24 16.52
CA PHE A 702 -0.23 34.46 15.10
C PHE A 702 -0.47 35.95 14.78
N GLU A 703 0.56 36.63 14.28
CA GLU A 703 0.43 37.99 13.76
C GLU A 703 -0.01 38.01 12.28
N GLU A 704 0.20 36.88 11.58
CA GLU A 704 -0.13 36.62 10.19
C GLU A 704 -0.45 35.12 9.98
N PRO A 705 -1.06 34.73 8.84
CA PRO A 705 -1.28 33.34 8.50
C PRO A 705 0.02 32.53 8.51
N GLY A 706 0.00 31.33 9.09
CA GLY A 706 1.22 30.55 9.27
C GLY A 706 1.02 29.24 10.01
N ALA A 707 2.14 28.64 10.41
CA ALA A 707 2.17 27.43 11.20
C ALA A 707 3.12 27.58 12.40
N ALA A 708 2.76 26.96 13.52
CA ALA A 708 3.58 26.80 14.70
C ALA A 708 3.82 25.31 14.93
N ILE A 709 5.08 24.93 15.02
CA ILE A 709 5.53 23.55 15.26
C ILE A 709 6.10 23.50 16.67
N LEU A 710 5.60 22.56 17.46
CA LEU A 710 6.07 22.29 18.81
C LEU A 710 6.57 20.86 18.88
N PHE A 711 7.88 20.65 19.04
CA PHE A 711 8.48 19.34 19.19
C PHE A 711 8.74 19.03 20.66
N PHE A 712 7.95 18.10 21.19
CA PHE A 712 8.09 17.61 22.56
C PHE A 712 9.15 16.51 22.62
N GLY A 713 10.16 16.69 23.49
CA GLY A 713 11.30 15.78 23.62
C GLY A 713 12.47 16.06 22.67
N ALA A 714 12.37 17.07 21.80
CA ALA A 714 13.46 17.53 20.94
C ALA A 714 14.21 18.70 21.60
N ARG A 715 15.52 18.80 21.33
CA ARG A 715 16.39 19.88 21.82
C ARG A 715 16.99 20.66 20.68
#